data_AF-A0A7C1PQA7-F1
#
_entry.id   AF-A0A7C1PQA7-F1
#
_cell.length_a   1.000
_cell.length_b   1.000
_cell.length_c   1.000
_cell.angle_alpha   90.00
_cell.angle_beta   90.00
_cell.angle_gamma   90.00
#
_symmetry.space_group_name_H-M   'P 1'
#
loop_
_entity.id
_entity.type
_entity.pdbx_description
1 polymer ?
#
loop_
_entity_poly.entity_id
_entity_poly.type
_entity_poly.pdbx_seq_one_letter_code
_entity_poly.pdbx_strand_id
1 'polypeptide(L)'
;MAANASRGKGWRRREFLVLSTWGLASITGCHNLWDNHSLTNKIQSRSQIGDDPNFDLDDSTTIGSKSTVGNTEPIPVSGVGLVSNLPGTGSSAPPGGWRTMLEQSLKKQGVTNVREFLDDPQRRTSLVLVSALIPPGARKGELIDVEITLPEESKTTSLKGGYLHHCELYTYETTGNIRAMLREGKRVGPSGDLKLGDVWAVASGELIAGQFLPRRDEVPEEVEKDAEGRPLYRSARIWGGARVTRSRPYHILLNPADQNPRMAAIVAERLNSTFHNATDASQKVADAKTRELILVHVPYPYRNNHYRFLLVARHVPILPTPPQSLYRRRLEDELLDPATCLTAAVKLEALGMSSVRALRVGLESTSPWVRFAAAEALAYLGQSDGAAELARLAEEHPALRAPALKALAALDDAAAADRLVELMGRTDPELRYGAFLALRLADDQHAAVRGIPIHRSYHLHLVAPGTPGMVHLTSSRRAEIVLFGDDVLFRGPFTLPVGSEYTVKVPASGPATLTRIVKVKDDWMERQVTCPPEVGSVLMALGQLGGGYAEAVELIRRADAAGVLSSAVLVDAIPLELNLRQLAYFARHDPSLRRADAEVSRLGVSRTSVENANLTLPTPETDPTNQPPPPPPRPPLNREPGRLFGPKRHEPPSTPPIIPNNK
;
A
#
# COMPACT_ATOMS: atom_id res chain seq x y z
N MET A 1 -17.82 56.89 -24.68
CA MET A 1 -17.27 56.97 -26.05
C MET A 1 -17.21 55.55 -26.60
N ALA A 2 -18.28 55.12 -27.28
CA ALA A 2 -18.37 54.97 -28.75
C ALA A 2 -17.63 53.69 -29.23
N ALA A 3 -18.36 52.61 -29.54
CA ALA A 3 -18.89 52.22 -30.87
C ALA A 3 -17.79 51.55 -31.73
N ASN A 4 -17.93 50.43 -32.46
CA ASN A 4 -18.97 49.76 -33.27
C ASN A 4 -18.58 48.26 -33.37
N ALA A 5 -19.43 47.23 -33.42
CA ALA A 5 -20.54 46.89 -34.32
C ALA A 5 -20.15 46.41 -35.74
N SER A 6 -20.32 45.10 -36.01
CA SER A 6 -20.91 44.50 -37.25
C SER A 6 -20.78 42.95 -37.20
N ARG A 7 -21.82 42.14 -36.95
CA ARG A 7 -22.91 41.66 -37.83
C ARG A 7 -22.46 40.90 -39.09
N GLY A 8 -22.93 39.64 -39.22
CA GLY A 8 -23.41 39.10 -40.51
C GLY A 8 -23.45 37.58 -40.70
N LYS A 9 -24.65 36.98 -40.59
CA LYS A 9 -25.31 35.91 -41.42
C LYS A 9 -24.51 34.63 -41.75
N GLY A 10 -24.97 33.37 -41.63
CA GLY A 10 -26.30 32.75 -41.60
C GLY A 10 -26.60 32.00 -42.91
N TRP A 11 -26.56 30.65 -42.96
CA TRP A 11 -27.57 29.72 -43.55
C TRP A 11 -27.18 28.23 -43.45
N ARG A 12 -28.20 27.38 -43.64
CA ARG A 12 -28.48 25.96 -43.29
C ARG A 12 -28.02 24.84 -44.25
N ARG A 13 -27.95 23.62 -43.66
CA ARG A 13 -28.47 22.27 -44.04
C ARG A 13 -28.22 21.63 -45.44
N ARG A 14 -27.76 20.37 -45.34
CA ARG A 14 -28.16 19.11 -46.02
C ARG A 14 -27.51 18.70 -47.36
N GLU A 15 -27.21 17.39 -47.37
CA GLU A 15 -27.13 16.42 -48.48
C GLU A 15 -25.91 16.49 -49.41
N PHE A 16 -25.07 15.45 -49.36
CA PHE A 16 -24.62 14.73 -50.56
C PHE A 16 -24.23 13.29 -50.20
N LEU A 17 -24.84 12.35 -50.92
CA LEU A 17 -24.68 10.89 -50.88
C LEU A 17 -24.28 10.51 -52.32
N VAL A 18 -23.35 9.57 -52.52
CA VAL A 18 -23.20 8.64 -53.67
C VAL A 18 -22.01 7.72 -53.29
N LEU A 19 -22.17 6.42 -52.98
CA LEU A 19 -22.52 5.21 -53.78
C LEU A 19 -21.46 4.73 -54.78
N SER A 20 -20.82 3.59 -54.46
CA SER A 20 -20.52 2.47 -55.37
C SER A 20 -20.05 1.24 -54.55
N THR A 21 -20.79 0.13 -54.35
CA THR A 21 -21.14 -1.03 -55.25
C THR A 21 -19.88 -1.79 -55.72
N TRP A 22 -19.61 -3.11 -55.54
CA TRP A 22 -20.32 -4.43 -55.45
C TRP A 22 -19.40 -5.45 -54.71
N GLY A 23 -19.71 -6.69 -54.30
CA GLY A 23 -20.82 -7.68 -54.42
C GLY A 23 -20.42 -8.96 -53.63
N LEU A 24 -21.34 -9.65 -52.91
CA LEU A 24 -21.98 -10.97 -53.21
C LEU A 24 -21.03 -12.09 -53.69
N ALA A 25 -21.07 -13.38 -53.30
CA ALA A 25 -21.84 -14.21 -52.36
C ALA A 25 -21.29 -15.68 -52.36
N SER A 26 -21.59 -16.45 -51.29
CA SER A 26 -21.85 -17.92 -51.21
C SER A 26 -20.71 -18.94 -51.50
N ILE A 27 -20.51 -20.03 -50.71
CA ILE A 27 -21.24 -21.33 -50.78
C ILE A 27 -20.81 -22.27 -49.59
N THR A 28 -21.81 -22.93 -48.93
CA THR A 28 -21.93 -24.26 -48.21
C THR A 28 -20.74 -24.90 -47.43
N GLY A 29 -20.85 -25.69 -46.33
CA GLY A 29 -21.93 -26.33 -45.57
C GLY A 29 -21.40 -27.46 -44.62
N CYS A 30 -22.20 -27.85 -43.62
CA CYS A 30 -22.26 -29.14 -42.85
C CYS A 30 -21.31 -29.53 -41.68
N HIS A 31 -21.95 -29.59 -40.48
CA HIS A 31 -21.88 -30.48 -39.29
C HIS A 31 -20.81 -31.58 -39.02
N ASN A 32 -20.29 -31.51 -37.76
CA ASN A 32 -20.06 -32.53 -36.69
C ASN A 32 -19.26 -33.84 -36.93
N LEU A 33 -18.22 -34.07 -36.09
CA LEU A 33 -18.06 -35.15 -35.05
C LEU A 33 -16.57 -35.50 -34.73
N TRP A 34 -16.20 -35.34 -33.45
CA TRP A 34 -15.26 -36.09 -32.56
C TRP A 34 -14.13 -36.96 -33.17
N ASP A 35 -12.87 -36.83 -32.71
CA ASP A 35 -12.31 -37.39 -31.45
C ASP A 35 -10.76 -37.19 -31.29
N ASN A 36 -10.34 -36.87 -30.05
CA ASN A 36 -9.16 -37.29 -29.25
C ASN A 36 -7.72 -37.27 -29.84
N HIS A 37 -6.63 -36.93 -29.14
CA HIS A 37 -6.30 -36.46 -27.78
C HIS A 37 -4.80 -36.07 -27.83
N SER A 38 -4.37 -34.95 -27.22
CA SER A 38 -3.16 -34.83 -26.35
C SER A 38 -2.61 -33.39 -26.23
N LEU A 39 -2.66 -32.89 -24.99
CA LEU A 39 -1.65 -32.07 -24.28
C LEU A 39 -1.00 -30.87 -24.99
N THR A 40 -1.31 -29.66 -24.53
CA THR A 40 -0.31 -28.77 -23.86
C THR A 40 -0.97 -27.52 -23.28
N ASN A 41 -0.63 -27.28 -22.01
CA ASN A 41 -1.05 -26.15 -21.19
C ASN A 41 -0.70 -24.78 -21.80
N LYS A 42 -1.67 -23.85 -21.81
CA LYS A 42 -1.41 -22.41 -21.76
C LYS A 42 -2.21 -21.79 -20.64
N ILE A 43 -1.49 -21.47 -19.57
CA ILE A 43 -1.93 -20.69 -18.42
C ILE A 43 -2.10 -19.24 -18.90
N GLN A 44 -3.32 -18.74 -18.90
CA GLN A 44 -3.64 -17.33 -19.00
C GLN A 44 -4.03 -16.88 -17.58
N SER A 45 -3.21 -16.01 -16.99
CA SER A 45 -3.44 -15.43 -15.67
C SER A 45 -4.72 -14.58 -15.69
N ARG A 46 -5.81 -15.19 -15.20
CA ARG A 46 -7.10 -14.55 -14.98
C ARG A 46 -7.08 -13.94 -13.59
N SER A 47 -7.11 -12.61 -13.49
CA SER A 47 -7.45 -11.91 -12.26
C SER A 47 -8.89 -12.28 -11.90
N GLN A 48 -9.05 -13.21 -10.96
CA GLN A 48 -10.37 -13.58 -10.43
C GLN A 48 -10.86 -12.47 -9.50
N ILE A 49 -11.50 -11.47 -10.09
CA ILE A 49 -12.55 -10.68 -9.45
C ILE A 49 -13.78 -10.92 -10.30
N GLY A 50 -14.64 -11.82 -9.85
CA GLY A 50 -15.86 -12.17 -10.53
C GLY A 50 -16.53 -13.31 -9.78
N ASP A 51 -17.47 -12.93 -8.94
CA ASP A 51 -18.74 -13.61 -8.70
C ASP A 51 -19.58 -12.65 -7.84
N ASP A 52 -20.30 -11.76 -8.52
CA ASP A 52 -21.32 -10.90 -7.90
C ASP A 52 -22.59 -11.75 -7.65
N PRO A 53 -23.22 -11.71 -6.46
CA PRO A 53 -24.51 -12.35 -6.25
C PRO A 53 -25.63 -11.57 -6.97
N ASN A 54 -26.66 -12.30 -7.39
CA ASN A 54 -27.88 -11.89 -8.09
C ASN A 54 -28.27 -10.40 -8.03
N PHE A 55 -28.51 -9.81 -9.21
CA PHE A 55 -29.08 -8.48 -9.41
C PHE A 55 -30.54 -8.41 -8.92
N ASP A 56 -30.78 -7.67 -7.82
CA ASP A 56 -32.11 -7.17 -7.48
C ASP A 56 -32.45 -5.98 -8.41
N LEU A 57 -33.66 -5.95 -8.97
CA LEU A 57 -34.15 -4.88 -9.86
C LEU A 57 -34.29 -3.50 -9.18
N ASP A 58 -34.07 -3.42 -7.86
CA ASP A 58 -34.11 -2.21 -7.02
C ASP A 58 -32.72 -1.62 -6.70
N ASP A 59 -31.63 -2.24 -7.16
CA ASP A 59 -30.28 -1.71 -6.97
C ASP A 59 -29.97 -0.58 -7.96
N SER A 60 -29.60 0.59 -7.44
CA SER A 60 -29.18 1.71 -8.29
C SER A 60 -27.97 1.28 -9.12
N THR A 61 -28.02 1.44 -10.45
CA THR A 61 -26.86 1.14 -11.29
C THR A 61 -25.68 2.04 -10.92
N THR A 62 -24.59 1.43 -10.47
CA THR A 62 -23.39 2.12 -9.96
C THR A 62 -22.30 2.17 -11.02
N ILE A 63 -21.32 3.06 -10.82
CA ILE A 63 -20.10 3.10 -11.65
C ILE A 63 -19.41 1.73 -11.67
N GLY A 64 -19.32 1.06 -10.53
CA GLY A 64 -18.70 -0.26 -10.39
C GLY A 64 -19.37 -1.36 -11.20
N SER A 65 -20.70 -1.29 -11.39
CA SER A 65 -21.43 -2.26 -12.22
C SER A 65 -21.11 -2.14 -13.72
N LYS A 66 -20.67 -0.96 -14.16
CA LYS A 66 -20.31 -0.66 -15.57
C LYS A 66 -18.81 -0.58 -15.82
N SER A 67 -17.97 -0.81 -14.81
CA SER A 67 -16.54 -0.57 -14.93
C SER A 67 -15.66 -1.46 -14.05
N THR A 68 -14.40 -1.54 -14.45
CA THR A 68 -13.32 -2.17 -13.70
C THR A 68 -12.25 -1.14 -13.35
N VAL A 69 -11.55 -1.35 -12.24
CA VAL A 69 -10.44 -0.48 -11.83
C VAL A 69 -9.13 -1.07 -12.36
N GLY A 70 -8.34 -0.25 -13.02
CA GLY A 70 -7.00 -0.58 -13.51
C GLY A 70 -5.93 0.35 -12.94
N ASN A 71 -4.68 0.08 -13.32
CA ASN A 71 -3.48 0.79 -12.83
C ASN A 71 -3.28 0.65 -11.31
N THR A 72 -3.58 -0.53 -10.77
CA THR A 72 -3.52 -0.85 -9.33
C THR A 72 -2.25 -1.57 -8.89
N GLU A 73 -1.47 -2.11 -9.82
CA GLU A 73 -0.20 -2.79 -9.49
C GLU A 73 0.94 -1.78 -9.30
N PRO A 74 1.91 -1.99 -8.39
CA PRO A 74 3.10 -1.16 -8.33
C PRO A 74 3.88 -1.18 -9.65
N ILE A 75 4.43 -0.03 -10.05
CA ILE A 75 5.28 0.05 -11.24
C ILE A 75 6.75 -0.06 -10.80
N PRO A 76 7.49 -1.11 -11.20
CA PRO A 76 8.91 -1.19 -10.93
C PRO A 76 9.66 -0.17 -11.79
N VAL A 77 10.51 0.61 -11.13
CA VAL A 77 11.37 1.59 -11.78
C VAL A 77 12.80 1.38 -11.35
N SER A 78 13.72 1.66 -12.25
CA SER A 78 15.13 1.40 -12.00
C SER A 78 16.05 2.29 -12.83
N GLY A 79 17.28 2.42 -12.36
CA GLY A 79 18.31 3.24 -12.97
C GLY A 79 19.70 2.79 -12.52
N VAL A 80 20.72 3.41 -13.11
CA VAL A 80 22.13 3.19 -12.72
C VAL A 80 22.62 4.44 -12.03
N GLY A 81 23.20 4.27 -10.84
CA GLY A 81 23.66 5.35 -9.98
C GLY A 81 25.15 5.29 -9.68
N LEU A 82 25.69 6.42 -9.22
CA LEU A 82 27.02 6.52 -8.64
C LEU A 82 26.88 6.74 -7.13
N VAL A 83 27.51 5.87 -6.35
CA VAL A 83 27.70 6.08 -4.91
C VAL A 83 29.09 6.63 -4.67
N SER A 84 29.20 7.64 -3.79
CA SER A 84 30.46 8.21 -3.32
C SER A 84 30.59 8.13 -1.79
N ASN A 85 31.66 8.68 -1.22
CA ASN A 85 31.98 8.67 0.21
C ASN A 85 32.22 7.27 0.82
N LEU A 86 32.54 6.27 -0.01
CA LEU A 86 32.91 4.96 0.51
C LEU A 86 34.30 5.02 1.17
N PRO A 87 34.51 4.42 2.35
CA PRO A 87 35.80 4.43 3.06
C PRO A 87 36.78 3.40 2.48
N GLY A 88 37.11 3.52 1.19
CA GLY A 88 38.01 2.61 0.48
C GLY A 88 37.41 1.22 0.16
N THR A 89 36.09 1.07 0.34
CA THR A 89 35.34 -0.17 0.11
C THR A 89 34.69 -0.24 -1.27
N GLY A 90 34.77 0.84 -2.05
CA GLY A 90 34.28 0.91 -3.42
C GLY A 90 35.16 0.17 -4.43
N SER A 91 34.79 0.26 -5.70
CA SER A 91 35.54 -0.35 -6.80
C SER A 91 35.28 0.37 -8.12
N SER A 92 36.23 0.26 -9.05
CA SER A 92 36.04 0.70 -10.43
C SER A 92 34.77 0.12 -11.05
N ALA A 93 34.05 0.92 -11.82
CA ALA A 93 32.85 0.47 -12.50
C ALA A 93 33.17 -0.64 -13.53
N PRO A 94 32.54 -1.82 -13.44
CA PRO A 94 32.84 -2.93 -14.34
C PRO A 94 32.53 -2.54 -15.80
N PRO A 95 33.34 -2.98 -16.79
CA PRO A 95 33.06 -2.71 -18.19
C PRO A 95 31.76 -3.41 -18.60
N GLY A 96 30.85 -2.70 -19.29
CA GLY A 96 29.57 -3.25 -19.73
C GLY A 96 28.51 -2.19 -19.97
N GLY A 97 27.28 -2.63 -20.27
CA GLY A 97 26.15 -1.75 -20.56
C GLY A 97 25.83 -0.78 -19.42
N TRP A 98 25.91 -1.24 -18.17
CA TRP A 98 25.64 -0.41 -16.98
C TRP A 98 26.60 0.77 -16.86
N ARG A 99 27.88 0.56 -17.15
CA ARG A 99 28.88 1.64 -17.15
C ARG A 99 28.56 2.67 -18.22
N THR A 100 28.23 2.24 -19.44
CA THR A 100 27.85 3.16 -20.52
C THR A 100 26.63 4.00 -20.16
N MET A 101 25.61 3.39 -19.53
CA MET A 101 24.43 4.11 -19.04
C MET A 101 24.79 5.15 -17.98
N LEU A 102 25.64 4.80 -17.01
CA LEU A 102 26.09 5.74 -15.99
C LEU A 102 26.91 6.88 -16.59
N GLU A 103 27.80 6.60 -17.54
CA GLU A 103 28.57 7.63 -18.24
C GLU A 103 27.69 8.63 -18.97
N GLN A 104 26.65 8.16 -19.66
CA GLN A 104 25.67 9.01 -20.34
C GLN A 104 24.87 9.86 -19.35
N SER A 105 24.42 9.26 -18.24
CA SER A 105 23.69 9.97 -17.19
C SER A 105 24.54 11.08 -16.55
N LEU A 106 25.79 10.78 -16.18
CA LEU A 106 26.70 11.76 -15.58
C LEU A 106 27.05 12.90 -16.55
N LYS A 107 27.24 12.60 -17.86
CA LYS A 107 27.44 13.63 -18.89
C LYS A 107 26.21 14.53 -19.03
N LYS A 108 25.00 13.97 -19.02
CA LYS A 108 23.73 14.73 -19.05
C LYS A 108 23.60 15.65 -17.83
N GLN A 109 24.13 15.25 -16.68
CA GLN A 109 24.21 16.06 -15.46
C GLN A 109 25.34 17.10 -15.46
N GLY A 110 26.15 17.18 -16.53
CA GLY A 110 27.22 18.16 -16.66
C GLY A 110 28.53 17.78 -15.93
N VAL A 111 28.70 16.53 -15.52
CA VAL A 111 29.94 16.06 -14.89
C VAL A 111 31.03 15.91 -15.96
N THR A 112 32.12 16.66 -15.82
CA THR A 112 33.21 16.70 -16.82
C THR A 112 34.19 15.53 -16.66
N ASN A 113 34.51 15.13 -15.42
CA ASN A 113 35.56 14.15 -15.12
C ASN A 113 35.01 12.73 -14.85
N VAL A 114 34.09 12.27 -15.69
CA VAL A 114 33.36 11.00 -15.48
C VAL A 114 34.28 9.80 -15.24
N ARG A 115 35.36 9.66 -16.02
CA ARG A 115 36.29 8.52 -15.89
C ARG A 115 37.00 8.50 -14.54
N GLU A 116 37.40 9.65 -14.03
CA GLU A 116 38.07 9.75 -12.72
C GLU A 116 37.16 9.33 -11.57
N PHE A 117 35.86 9.66 -11.66
CA PHE A 117 34.87 9.22 -10.67
C PHE A 117 34.54 7.73 -10.77
N LEU A 118 34.50 7.16 -11.98
CA LEU A 118 34.19 5.74 -12.17
C LEU A 118 35.36 4.82 -11.83
N ASP A 119 36.59 5.31 -11.94
CA ASP A 119 37.82 4.56 -11.71
C ASP A 119 38.66 5.19 -10.58
N ASP A 120 38.01 5.66 -9.51
CA ASP A 120 38.69 6.34 -8.39
C ASP A 120 39.72 5.39 -7.74
N PRO A 121 41.03 5.70 -7.80
CA PRO A 121 42.07 4.84 -7.26
C PRO A 121 41.98 4.70 -5.73
N GLN A 122 41.33 5.66 -5.05
CA GLN A 122 41.08 5.61 -3.60
C GLN A 122 39.89 4.73 -3.22
N ARG A 123 39.18 4.12 -4.18
CA ARG A 123 38.02 3.25 -3.95
C ARG A 123 36.91 3.94 -3.12
N ARG A 124 36.69 5.25 -3.33
CA ARG A 124 35.62 6.00 -2.65
C ARG A 124 34.31 6.01 -3.40
N THR A 125 34.29 5.48 -4.61
CA THR A 125 33.13 5.44 -5.48
C THR A 125 32.77 4.01 -5.88
N SER A 126 31.50 3.80 -6.23
CA SER A 126 31.02 2.55 -6.80
C SER A 126 29.83 2.77 -7.73
N LEU A 127 29.75 1.98 -8.80
CA LEU A 127 28.57 1.87 -9.65
C LEU A 127 27.54 0.98 -8.97
N VAL A 128 26.31 1.47 -8.86
CA VAL A 128 25.19 0.73 -8.24
C VAL A 128 23.98 0.65 -9.15
N LEU A 129 23.19 -0.40 -8.95
CA LEU A 129 21.86 -0.54 -9.52
C LEU A 129 20.84 -0.02 -8.51
N VAL A 130 19.96 0.87 -8.96
CA VAL A 130 18.99 1.55 -8.13
C VAL A 130 17.60 1.10 -8.55
N SER A 131 16.79 0.60 -7.63
CA SER A 131 15.43 0.16 -7.87
C SER A 131 14.45 0.77 -6.87
N ALA A 132 13.22 1.03 -7.31
CA ALA A 132 12.13 1.46 -6.47
C ALA A 132 10.79 0.96 -7.03
N LEU A 133 9.76 0.98 -6.21
CA LEU A 133 8.39 0.67 -6.61
C LEU A 133 7.53 1.92 -6.51
N ILE A 134 6.93 2.34 -7.63
CA ILE A 134 5.95 3.44 -7.62
C ILE A 134 4.59 2.87 -7.19
N PRO A 135 4.04 3.29 -6.04
CA PRO A 135 2.77 2.77 -5.58
C PRO A 135 1.61 3.19 -6.51
N PRO A 136 0.50 2.46 -6.51
CA PRO A 136 -0.72 2.89 -7.21
C PRO A 136 -1.30 4.17 -6.61
N GLY A 137 -1.70 5.09 -7.48
CA GLY A 137 -2.18 6.42 -7.06
C GLY A 137 -1.08 7.40 -6.63
N ALA A 138 0.21 7.06 -6.79
CA ALA A 138 1.34 7.90 -6.36
C ALA A 138 1.23 9.32 -6.91
N ARG A 139 1.54 10.33 -6.10
CA ARG A 139 1.47 11.74 -6.48
C ARG A 139 2.85 12.29 -6.85
N LYS A 140 2.87 13.26 -7.74
CA LYS A 140 4.09 14.05 -7.99
C LYS A 140 4.59 14.64 -6.67
N GLY A 141 5.87 14.46 -6.39
CA GLY A 141 6.53 14.95 -5.18
C GLY A 141 6.56 13.96 -4.02
N GLU A 142 5.75 12.90 -4.07
CA GLU A 142 5.73 11.83 -3.06
C GLU A 142 7.08 11.14 -2.95
N LEU A 143 7.44 10.74 -1.72
CA LEU A 143 8.68 10.06 -1.43
C LEU A 143 8.46 8.55 -1.41
N ILE A 144 9.37 7.81 -2.01
CA ILE A 144 9.37 6.34 -2.03
C ILE A 144 10.73 5.82 -1.58
N ASP A 145 10.71 4.62 -1.01
CA ASP A 145 11.92 3.91 -0.62
C ASP A 145 12.69 3.44 -1.85
N VAL A 146 14.01 3.45 -1.71
CA VAL A 146 14.94 3.04 -2.76
C VAL A 146 15.76 1.88 -2.25
N GLU A 147 15.89 0.87 -3.09
CA GLU A 147 16.79 -0.25 -2.90
C GLU A 147 18.00 -0.10 -3.83
N ILE A 148 19.17 -0.41 -3.28
CA ILE A 148 20.45 -0.27 -3.95
C ILE A 148 21.16 -1.62 -3.87
N THR A 149 21.52 -2.14 -5.03
CA THR A 149 22.28 -3.36 -5.19
C THR A 149 23.50 -3.12 -6.05
N LEU A 150 24.47 -4.04 -5.96
CA LEU A 150 25.67 -4.01 -6.79
C LEU A 150 25.50 -4.93 -8.01
N PRO A 151 26.06 -4.56 -9.17
CA PRO A 151 26.24 -5.51 -10.26
C PRO A 151 27.04 -6.72 -9.80
N GLU A 152 26.78 -7.89 -10.40
CA GLU A 152 27.41 -9.14 -10.01
C GLU A 152 28.94 -9.11 -10.17
N GLU A 153 29.43 -8.41 -11.20
CA GLU A 153 30.86 -8.23 -11.47
C GLU A 153 31.53 -7.15 -10.59
N SER A 154 30.76 -6.49 -9.71
CA SER A 154 31.30 -5.44 -8.85
C SER A 154 32.19 -6.02 -7.75
N LYS A 155 33.39 -5.44 -7.60
CA LYS A 155 34.36 -5.78 -6.54
C LYS A 155 34.17 -4.96 -5.27
N THR A 156 33.10 -4.15 -5.21
CA THR A 156 32.78 -3.36 -4.02
C THR A 156 32.43 -4.29 -2.86
N THR A 157 33.09 -4.09 -1.73
CA THR A 157 32.95 -4.93 -0.54
C THR A 157 31.87 -4.41 0.40
N SER A 158 31.67 -3.09 0.49
CA SER A 158 30.69 -2.47 1.37
C SER A 158 30.21 -1.12 0.85
N LEU A 159 28.91 -0.89 0.93
CA LEU A 159 28.24 0.38 0.65
C LEU A 159 28.06 1.26 1.90
N LYS A 160 28.55 0.84 3.07
CA LYS A 160 28.40 1.59 4.34
C LYS A 160 29.07 2.97 4.25
N GLY A 161 28.34 4.01 4.69
CA GLY A 161 28.78 5.41 4.64
C GLY A 161 28.64 6.05 3.25
N GLY A 162 28.11 5.31 2.27
CA GLY A 162 27.93 5.82 0.92
C GLY A 162 26.87 6.91 0.79
N TYR A 163 26.99 7.73 -0.24
CA TYR A 163 25.96 8.68 -0.67
C TYR A 163 25.61 8.45 -2.15
N LEU A 164 24.32 8.25 -2.45
CA LEU A 164 23.81 8.14 -3.82
C LEU A 164 23.64 9.53 -4.43
N HIS A 165 24.37 9.79 -5.51
CA HIS A 165 24.16 10.97 -6.35
C HIS A 165 22.85 10.88 -7.13
N HIS A 166 22.39 12.03 -7.64
CA HIS A 166 21.17 12.14 -8.45
C HIS A 166 21.06 11.01 -9.49
N CYS A 167 20.02 10.19 -9.34
CA CYS A 167 19.76 9.04 -10.20
C CYS A 167 18.32 9.09 -10.70
N GLU A 168 18.14 9.23 -12.01
CA GLU A 168 16.82 9.15 -12.66
C GLU A 168 16.40 7.68 -12.78
N LEU A 169 15.17 7.37 -12.35
CA LEU A 169 14.57 6.04 -12.41
C LEU A 169 13.49 5.98 -13.49
N TYR A 170 13.55 4.91 -14.28
CA TYR A 170 12.75 4.72 -15.49
C TYR A 170 11.93 3.44 -15.40
N THR A 171 10.80 3.41 -16.10
CA THR A 171 10.17 2.14 -16.46
C THR A 171 10.94 1.52 -17.60
N TYR A 172 11.40 0.29 -17.41
CA TYR A 172 11.85 -0.54 -18.52
C TYR A 172 10.60 -1.12 -19.19
N GLU A 173 9.92 -0.31 -20.02
CA GLU A 173 8.94 -0.85 -20.96
C GLU A 173 9.69 -1.55 -22.08
N THR A 174 9.98 -2.84 -21.86
CA THR A 174 10.21 -3.78 -22.95
C THR A 174 9.23 -4.92 -22.78
N THR A 175 8.40 -5.15 -23.80
CA THR A 175 7.58 -6.34 -23.98
C THR A 175 8.41 -7.60 -23.66
N GLY A 176 8.26 -8.15 -22.45
CA GLY A 176 8.62 -9.53 -22.10
C GLY A 176 9.61 -9.78 -20.94
N ASN A 177 10.62 -8.95 -20.69
CA ASN A 177 11.91 -9.55 -20.26
C ASN A 177 12.54 -9.14 -18.92
N ILE A 178 11.84 -8.59 -17.93
CA ILE A 178 12.47 -8.38 -16.58
C ILE A 178 11.93 -9.34 -15.51
N ARG A 179 10.64 -9.68 -15.54
CA ARG A 179 10.08 -10.67 -14.60
C ARG A 179 10.51 -12.11 -14.91
N ALA A 180 10.81 -12.42 -16.17
CA ALA A 180 11.40 -13.72 -16.54
C ALA A 180 12.88 -13.84 -16.12
N MET A 181 13.61 -12.72 -16.00
CA MET A 181 15.04 -12.71 -15.67
C MET A 181 15.34 -12.87 -14.17
N LEU A 182 14.36 -12.65 -13.29
CA LEU A 182 14.54 -12.79 -11.83
C LEU A 182 14.20 -14.18 -11.29
N ARG A 183 13.57 -15.07 -12.08
CA ARG A 183 13.14 -16.40 -11.61
C ARG A 183 13.93 -17.59 -12.19
N GLU A 184 14.62 -17.42 -13.32
CA GLU A 184 15.43 -18.48 -13.92
C GLU A 184 16.85 -17.97 -14.07
N GLY A 185 17.76 -18.45 -13.22
CA GLY A 185 19.16 -18.02 -13.10
C GLY A 185 20.04 -18.30 -14.31
N LYS A 186 19.67 -17.79 -15.49
CA LYS A 186 20.50 -17.70 -16.69
C LYS A 186 20.59 -16.25 -17.13
N ARG A 187 21.78 -15.70 -16.89
CA ARG A 187 22.20 -14.33 -17.16
C ARG A 187 22.39 -14.13 -18.67
N VAL A 188 21.65 -13.18 -19.24
CA VAL A 188 22.04 -12.53 -20.49
C VAL A 188 21.98 -11.03 -20.19
N GLY A 189 23.14 -10.36 -20.26
CA GLY A 189 23.20 -8.90 -20.16
C GLY A 189 22.30 -8.25 -21.22
N PRO A 190 21.90 -6.98 -21.05
CA PRO A 190 20.95 -6.32 -21.94
C PRO A 190 21.51 -6.26 -23.36
N SER A 191 21.09 -7.22 -24.19
CA SER A 191 21.32 -7.23 -25.63
C SER A 191 20.14 -6.50 -26.27
N GLY A 192 20.40 -5.31 -26.80
CA GLY A 192 19.47 -4.56 -27.66
C GLY A 192 18.62 -3.51 -26.93
N ASP A 193 18.76 -2.26 -27.38
CA ASP A 193 17.99 -1.05 -27.06
C ASP A 193 16.82 -1.24 -26.09
N LEU A 194 17.12 -1.21 -24.80
CA LEU A 194 16.14 -0.87 -23.78
C LEU A 194 15.68 0.56 -24.10
N LYS A 195 14.51 0.70 -24.72
CA LYS A 195 13.87 2.01 -24.83
C LYS A 195 13.60 2.49 -23.41
N LEU A 196 14.41 3.44 -22.96
CA LEU A 196 14.17 4.13 -21.70
C LEU A 196 12.76 4.72 -21.78
N GLY A 197 11.88 4.25 -20.90
CA GLY A 197 10.58 4.86 -20.72
C GLY A 197 10.73 6.27 -20.16
N ASP A 198 9.61 6.81 -19.73
CA ASP A 198 9.56 8.09 -19.04
C ASP A 198 10.29 8.06 -17.69
N VAL A 199 10.86 9.20 -17.25
CA VAL A 199 11.37 9.35 -15.88
C VAL A 199 10.18 9.36 -14.91
N TRP A 200 10.17 8.40 -13.98
CA TRP A 200 9.12 8.23 -12.98
C TRP A 200 9.51 8.70 -11.58
N ALA A 201 10.78 8.58 -11.23
CA ALA A 201 11.30 9.03 -9.95
C ALA A 201 12.77 9.48 -10.05
N VAL A 202 13.20 10.27 -9.08
CA VAL A 202 14.61 10.70 -8.94
C VAL A 202 15.07 10.30 -7.54
N ALA A 203 16.09 9.45 -7.46
CA ALA A 203 16.70 8.95 -6.23
C ALA A 203 17.97 9.71 -5.87
N SER A 204 18.17 9.99 -4.58
CA SER A 204 19.41 10.51 -4.00
C SER A 204 19.38 10.44 -2.48
N GLY A 205 20.52 10.26 -1.81
CA GLY A 205 20.59 10.33 -0.35
C GLY A 205 21.67 9.45 0.25
N GLU A 206 21.77 9.48 1.58
CA GLU A 206 22.69 8.64 2.36
C GLU A 206 22.23 7.17 2.36
N LEU A 207 23.18 6.25 2.25
CA LEU A 207 22.92 4.83 2.19
C LEU A 207 22.86 4.22 3.58
N ILE A 208 21.83 3.41 3.82
CA ILE A 208 21.74 2.50 4.95
C ILE A 208 22.13 1.12 4.44
N ALA A 209 23.42 0.77 4.57
CA ALA A 209 23.97 -0.45 4.01
C ALA A 209 23.83 -1.66 4.94
N GLY A 210 23.33 -2.79 4.43
CA GLY A 210 23.04 -3.98 5.23
C GLY A 210 21.65 -3.98 5.87
N GLN A 211 21.33 -5.07 6.57
CA GLN A 211 20.03 -5.29 7.22
C GLN A 211 20.08 -4.85 8.69
N PHE A 212 20.07 -3.54 8.94
CA PHE A 212 20.03 -3.03 10.33
C PHE A 212 18.64 -3.14 10.97
N LEU A 213 17.59 -3.16 10.16
CA LEU A 213 16.20 -3.39 10.56
C LEU A 213 15.55 -4.24 9.45
N PRO A 214 15.42 -5.57 9.61
CA PRO A 214 14.58 -6.34 8.71
C PRO A 214 13.16 -5.75 8.80
N ARG A 215 12.48 -5.63 7.65
CA ARG A 215 11.04 -5.32 7.69
C ARG A 215 10.34 -6.42 8.47
N ARG A 216 9.15 -6.10 9.01
CA ARG A 216 8.31 -7.06 9.74
C ARG A 216 8.15 -8.41 9.01
N ASP A 217 8.18 -8.40 7.66
CA ASP A 217 7.99 -9.59 6.81
C ASP A 217 9.28 -10.22 6.25
N GLU A 218 10.46 -9.64 6.52
CA GLU A 218 11.75 -10.09 5.99
C GLU A 218 12.46 -11.03 6.97
N VAL A 219 12.92 -12.19 6.46
CA VAL A 219 13.83 -13.05 7.21
C VAL A 219 15.19 -12.36 7.26
N PRO A 220 15.83 -12.20 8.42
CA PRO A 220 17.20 -11.72 8.48
C PRO A 220 18.10 -12.67 7.69
N GLU A 221 18.69 -12.20 6.60
CA GLU A 221 19.68 -12.97 5.85
C GLU A 221 21.02 -12.90 6.59
N GLU A 222 21.76 -14.01 6.59
CA GLU A 222 23.12 -13.99 7.14
C GLU A 222 23.97 -13.03 6.33
N VAL A 223 24.57 -12.05 7.01
CA VAL A 223 25.49 -11.11 6.37
C VAL A 223 26.69 -11.90 5.85
N GLU A 224 26.84 -11.95 4.52
CA GLU A 224 28.01 -12.55 3.87
C GLU A 224 29.29 -11.98 4.49
N LYS A 225 30.29 -12.84 4.69
CA LYS A 225 31.59 -12.43 5.24
C LYS A 225 32.67 -12.64 4.19
N ASP A 226 33.66 -11.76 4.17
CA ASP A 226 34.86 -11.96 3.36
C ASP A 226 35.75 -13.06 3.94
N ALA A 227 36.85 -13.36 3.24
CA ALA A 227 37.83 -14.37 3.65
C ALA A 227 38.49 -14.07 5.01
N GLU A 228 38.44 -12.81 5.47
CA GLU A 228 38.94 -12.35 6.76
C GLU A 228 37.83 -12.28 7.84
N GLY A 229 36.61 -12.71 7.52
CA GLY A 229 35.47 -12.75 8.45
C GLY A 229 34.75 -11.41 8.64
N ARG A 230 35.05 -10.38 7.84
CA ARG A 230 34.40 -9.07 7.90
C ARG A 230 33.07 -9.08 7.15
N PRO A 231 32.01 -8.43 7.68
CA PRO A 231 30.70 -8.39 7.02
C PRO A 231 30.75 -7.59 5.71
N LEU A 232 30.18 -8.15 4.65
CA LEU A 232 30.03 -7.57 3.31
C LEU A 232 28.65 -6.92 3.18
N TYR A 233 28.61 -5.59 3.21
CA TYR A 233 27.38 -4.81 3.05
C TYR A 233 27.16 -4.43 1.58
N ARG A 234 26.83 -5.42 0.75
CA ARG A 234 26.70 -5.27 -0.72
C ARG A 234 25.32 -4.79 -1.20
N SER A 235 24.37 -4.63 -0.29
CA SER A 235 23.07 -4.00 -0.52
C SER A 235 22.86 -2.83 0.44
N ALA A 236 22.08 -1.86 0.00
CA ALA A 236 21.71 -0.71 0.82
C ALA A 236 20.29 -0.23 0.50
N ARG A 237 19.71 0.54 1.41
CA ARG A 237 18.42 1.20 1.21
C ARG A 237 18.52 2.69 1.51
N ILE A 238 17.61 3.47 0.92
CA ILE A 238 17.39 4.88 1.24
C ILE A 238 15.90 5.08 1.51
N TRP A 239 15.53 5.30 2.76
CA TRP A 239 14.15 5.51 3.17
C TRP A 239 13.63 6.86 2.70
N GLY A 240 12.54 6.86 1.93
CA GLY A 240 12.04 8.07 1.26
C GLY A 240 13.07 8.73 0.33
N GLY A 241 14.03 7.95 -0.19
CA GLY A 241 15.17 8.44 -0.96
C GLY A 241 14.88 8.83 -2.40
N ALA A 242 13.71 8.49 -2.92
CA ALA A 242 13.29 8.85 -4.28
C ALA A 242 12.04 9.71 -4.28
N ARG A 243 12.05 10.75 -5.12
CA ARG A 243 10.91 11.63 -5.35
C ARG A 243 10.22 11.28 -6.66
N VAL A 244 8.92 11.00 -6.59
CA VAL A 244 8.08 10.75 -7.76
C VAL A 244 7.97 12.02 -8.60
N THR A 245 8.24 11.95 -9.90
CA THR A 245 8.29 13.14 -10.79
C THR A 245 6.93 13.49 -11.40
N ARG A 246 6.00 12.53 -11.41
CA ARG A 246 4.69 12.63 -12.08
C ARG A 246 3.60 11.91 -11.30
N SER A 247 2.39 12.45 -11.32
CA SER A 247 1.24 11.81 -10.67
C SER A 247 0.75 10.61 -11.49
N ARG A 248 0.42 9.53 -10.79
CA ARG A 248 -0.11 8.29 -11.33
C ARG A 248 -1.61 8.18 -11.03
N PRO A 249 -2.51 8.53 -11.97
CA PRO A 249 -3.94 8.34 -11.78
C PRO A 249 -4.33 6.86 -11.82
N TYR A 250 -5.41 6.50 -11.13
CA TYR A 250 -6.10 5.23 -11.35
C TYR A 250 -6.86 5.25 -12.68
N HIS A 251 -7.13 4.06 -13.21
CA HIS A 251 -7.98 3.93 -14.40
C HIS A 251 -9.34 3.37 -13.97
N ILE A 252 -10.42 3.99 -14.41
CA ILE A 252 -11.74 3.37 -14.47
C ILE A 252 -11.99 3.02 -15.93
N LEU A 253 -12.06 1.72 -16.20
CA LEU A 253 -12.26 1.16 -17.53
C LEU A 253 -13.71 0.69 -17.68
N LEU A 254 -14.45 1.26 -18.62
CA LEU A 254 -15.82 0.82 -18.90
C LEU A 254 -15.83 -0.58 -19.49
N ASN A 255 -16.79 -1.38 -19.02
CA ASN A 255 -17.05 -2.73 -19.53
C ASN A 255 -17.39 -2.65 -21.03
N PRO A 256 -17.03 -3.66 -21.85
CA PRO A 256 -17.23 -3.63 -23.30
C PRO A 256 -18.65 -3.23 -23.75
N ALA A 257 -19.69 -3.63 -23.01
CA ALA A 257 -21.08 -3.31 -23.30
C ALA A 257 -21.44 -1.82 -23.07
N ASP A 258 -20.68 -1.11 -22.24
CA ASP A 258 -20.93 0.26 -21.81
C ASP A 258 -19.95 1.29 -22.44
N GLN A 259 -19.02 0.84 -23.29
CA GLN A 259 -17.99 1.69 -23.92
C GLN A 259 -18.59 2.68 -24.93
N ASN A 260 -18.92 3.87 -24.43
CA ASN A 260 -19.46 4.98 -25.21
C ASN A 260 -18.93 6.31 -24.62
N PRO A 261 -18.48 7.27 -25.45
CA PRO A 261 -18.05 8.59 -24.97
C PRO A 261 -19.04 9.29 -24.02
N ARG A 262 -20.36 9.13 -24.25
CA ARG A 262 -21.38 9.70 -23.35
C ARG A 262 -21.35 9.07 -21.96
N MET A 263 -21.20 7.74 -21.89
CA MET A 263 -21.13 7.03 -20.61
C MET A 263 -19.86 7.43 -19.84
N ALA A 264 -18.72 7.50 -20.53
CA ALA A 264 -17.47 7.95 -19.92
C ALA A 264 -17.58 9.37 -19.35
N ALA A 265 -18.22 10.29 -20.08
CA ALA A 265 -18.50 11.64 -19.60
C ALA A 265 -19.44 11.67 -18.39
N ILE A 266 -20.51 10.86 -18.38
CA ILE A 266 -21.42 10.73 -17.23
C ILE A 266 -20.65 10.22 -16.01
N VAL A 267 -19.85 9.16 -16.15
CA VAL A 267 -19.06 8.60 -15.05
C VAL A 267 -18.09 9.64 -14.48
N ALA A 268 -17.36 10.36 -15.34
CA ALA A 268 -16.46 11.42 -14.88
C ALA A 268 -17.21 12.54 -14.15
N GLU A 269 -18.34 13.00 -14.68
CA GLU A 269 -19.17 14.05 -14.05
C GLU A 269 -19.75 13.59 -12.70
N ARG A 270 -20.19 12.33 -12.60
CA ARG A 270 -20.69 11.77 -11.33
C ARG A 270 -19.61 11.68 -10.26
N LEU A 271 -18.39 11.30 -10.61
CA LEU A 271 -17.26 11.30 -9.68
C LEU A 271 -16.91 12.72 -9.25
N ASN A 272 -16.78 13.64 -10.20
CA ASN A 272 -16.48 15.05 -9.90
C ASN A 272 -17.55 15.69 -9.01
N SER A 273 -18.83 15.43 -9.26
CA SER A 273 -19.94 15.95 -8.45
C SER A 273 -20.10 15.24 -7.09
N THR A 274 -19.62 14.01 -6.92
CA THR A 274 -19.67 13.35 -5.61
C THR A 274 -18.55 13.81 -4.70
N PHE A 275 -17.35 14.00 -5.27
CA PHE A 275 -16.13 14.32 -4.53
C PHE A 275 -15.75 15.80 -4.59
N HIS A 276 -16.63 16.70 -5.03
CA HIS A 276 -16.31 18.13 -5.21
C HIS A 276 -15.83 18.82 -3.93
N ASN A 277 -16.30 18.39 -2.76
CA ASN A 277 -15.90 18.94 -1.46
C ASN A 277 -14.53 18.42 -0.99
N ALA A 278 -14.02 17.34 -1.61
CA ALA A 278 -12.82 16.63 -1.21
C ALA A 278 -11.57 17.02 -2.03
N THR A 279 -11.72 17.95 -2.98
CA THR A 279 -10.65 18.41 -3.87
C THR A 279 -10.60 19.92 -3.94
N ASP A 280 -9.41 20.48 -4.18
CA ASP A 280 -9.27 21.88 -4.57
C ASP A 280 -10.15 22.19 -5.77
N ALA A 281 -10.77 23.37 -5.78
CA ALA A 281 -11.68 23.80 -6.86
C ALA A 281 -11.04 23.77 -8.26
N SER A 282 -9.70 23.77 -8.34
CA SER A 282 -8.93 23.70 -9.58
C SER A 282 -8.64 22.28 -10.09
N GLN A 283 -8.84 21.24 -9.28
CA GLN A 283 -8.46 19.87 -9.65
C GLN A 283 -9.68 18.97 -9.80
N LYS A 284 -9.86 18.43 -11.01
CA LYS A 284 -10.89 17.40 -11.26
C LYS A 284 -10.45 16.05 -10.70
N VAL A 285 -11.38 15.34 -10.08
CA VAL A 285 -11.19 13.97 -9.59
C VAL A 285 -11.12 12.99 -10.77
N ALA A 286 -11.97 13.18 -11.77
CA ALA A 286 -12.08 12.28 -12.91
C ALA A 286 -12.04 13.04 -14.24
N ASP A 287 -11.35 12.46 -15.22
CA ASP A 287 -11.25 12.97 -16.59
C ASP A 287 -11.45 11.85 -17.61
N ALA A 288 -12.47 11.97 -18.45
CA ALA A 288 -12.77 11.01 -19.49
C ALA A 288 -11.82 11.22 -20.68
N LYS A 289 -10.89 10.28 -20.89
CA LYS A 289 -9.87 10.38 -21.95
C LYS A 289 -10.32 9.75 -23.26
N THR A 290 -11.00 8.61 -23.19
CA THR A 290 -11.53 7.90 -24.35
C THR A 290 -12.94 7.40 -24.07
N ARG A 291 -13.55 6.69 -25.02
CA ARG A 291 -14.87 6.06 -24.84
C ARG A 291 -14.92 4.99 -23.74
N GLU A 292 -13.76 4.53 -23.28
CA GLU A 292 -13.62 3.41 -22.33
C GLU A 292 -12.74 3.76 -21.13
N LEU A 293 -11.82 4.72 -21.26
CA LEU A 293 -10.86 5.09 -20.21
C LEU A 293 -11.24 6.41 -19.53
N ILE A 294 -11.42 6.35 -18.22
CA ILE A 294 -11.52 7.50 -17.33
C ILE A 294 -10.31 7.48 -16.39
N LEU A 295 -9.54 8.57 -16.37
CA LEU A 295 -8.45 8.76 -15.42
C LEU A 295 -9.01 9.34 -14.12
N VAL A 296 -8.58 8.80 -12.99
CA VAL A 296 -9.08 9.21 -11.67
C VAL A 296 -7.92 9.52 -10.74
N HIS A 297 -7.93 10.72 -10.17
CA HIS A 297 -7.02 11.17 -9.13
C HIS A 297 -7.65 10.98 -7.76
N VAL A 298 -6.87 10.52 -6.79
CA VAL A 298 -7.34 10.35 -5.42
C VAL A 298 -7.53 11.72 -4.76
N PRO A 299 -8.72 12.04 -4.22
CA PRO A 299 -8.96 13.28 -3.48
C PRO A 299 -8.09 13.42 -2.23
N TYR A 300 -7.98 14.62 -1.67
CA TYR A 300 -7.09 14.88 -0.53
C TYR A 300 -7.45 14.08 0.73
N PRO A 301 -8.72 13.98 1.18
CA PRO A 301 -9.12 13.18 2.34
C PRO A 301 -8.76 11.69 2.23
N TYR A 302 -8.72 11.15 1.01
CA TYR A 302 -8.42 9.73 0.78
C TYR A 302 -6.93 9.44 0.53
N ARG A 303 -6.04 10.44 0.60
CA ARG A 303 -4.60 10.29 0.26
C ARG A 303 -3.88 9.17 1.02
N ASN A 304 -4.35 8.86 2.23
CA ASN A 304 -3.77 7.81 3.08
C ASN A 304 -4.60 6.51 3.07
N ASN A 305 -5.68 6.47 2.28
CA ASN A 305 -6.56 5.31 2.12
C ASN A 305 -7.16 5.23 0.70
N HIS A 306 -6.29 4.98 -0.29
CA HIS A 306 -6.69 4.87 -1.70
C HIS A 306 -7.71 3.74 -1.93
N TYR A 307 -7.60 2.65 -1.16
CA TYR A 307 -8.52 1.51 -1.27
C TYR A 307 -9.97 1.92 -0.95
N ARG A 308 -10.17 2.67 0.14
CA ARG A 308 -11.50 3.20 0.46
C ARG A 308 -12.04 4.10 -0.65
N PHE A 309 -11.23 5.02 -1.18
CA PHE A 309 -11.66 5.88 -2.29
C PHE A 309 -12.16 5.06 -3.48
N LEU A 310 -11.41 4.03 -3.90
CA LEU A 310 -11.80 3.20 -5.02
C LEU A 310 -13.08 2.41 -4.74
N LEU A 311 -13.27 1.93 -3.51
CA LEU A 311 -14.52 1.29 -3.10
C LEU A 311 -15.71 2.25 -3.20
N VAL A 312 -15.60 3.44 -2.62
CA VAL A 312 -16.65 4.46 -2.62
C VAL A 312 -16.96 4.91 -4.04
N ALA A 313 -15.92 5.21 -4.84
CA ALA A 313 -16.05 5.60 -6.24
C ALA A 313 -16.78 4.56 -7.08
N ARG A 314 -16.59 3.26 -6.82
CA ARG A 314 -17.33 2.17 -7.47
C ARG A 314 -18.79 2.12 -7.05
N HIS A 315 -19.14 2.54 -5.83
CA HIS A 315 -20.51 2.55 -5.33
C HIS A 315 -21.31 3.81 -5.70
N VAL A 316 -20.68 4.82 -6.31
CA VAL A 316 -21.39 6.02 -6.77
C VAL A 316 -22.46 5.64 -7.82
N PRO A 317 -23.73 6.04 -7.59
CA PRO A 317 -24.79 5.84 -8.58
C PRO A 317 -24.57 6.68 -9.84
N ILE A 318 -24.80 6.06 -11.01
CA ILE A 318 -24.70 6.74 -12.32
C ILE A 318 -25.74 7.85 -12.43
N LEU A 319 -26.93 7.60 -11.91
CA LEU A 319 -27.98 8.59 -11.81
C LEU A 319 -28.08 9.08 -10.36
N PRO A 320 -28.20 10.40 -10.11
CA PRO A 320 -28.38 10.92 -8.77
C PRO A 320 -29.55 10.25 -8.06
N THR A 321 -29.33 9.80 -6.83
CA THR A 321 -30.37 9.17 -6.01
C THR A 321 -31.18 10.25 -5.28
N PRO A 322 -32.51 10.32 -5.47
CA PRO A 322 -33.36 11.26 -4.74
C PRO A 322 -33.37 10.97 -3.23
N PRO A 323 -33.58 11.99 -2.37
CA PRO A 323 -33.64 11.81 -0.92
C PRO A 323 -34.72 10.83 -0.44
N GLN A 324 -35.83 10.67 -1.17
CA GLN A 324 -36.92 9.74 -0.82
C GLN A 324 -36.81 8.36 -1.49
N SER A 325 -35.67 8.04 -2.10
CA SER A 325 -35.47 6.76 -2.79
C SER A 325 -35.60 5.56 -1.85
N LEU A 326 -36.26 4.49 -2.31
CA LEU A 326 -36.31 3.20 -1.60
C LEU A 326 -34.91 2.62 -1.39
N TYR A 327 -34.04 2.76 -2.39
CA TYR A 327 -32.64 2.35 -2.29
C TYR A 327 -31.96 2.99 -1.08
N ARG A 328 -32.17 4.30 -0.89
CA ARG A 328 -31.59 5.02 0.24
C ARG A 328 -32.14 4.52 1.57
N ARG A 329 -33.46 4.38 1.70
CA ARG A 329 -34.08 3.86 2.94
C ARG A 329 -33.54 2.47 3.29
N ARG A 330 -33.40 1.59 2.30
CA ARG A 330 -32.78 0.27 2.47
C ARG A 330 -31.35 0.39 3.02
N LEU A 331 -30.54 1.31 2.51
CA LEU A 331 -29.19 1.54 3.06
C LEU A 331 -29.20 2.09 4.48
N GLU A 332 -30.18 2.92 4.83
CA GLU A 332 -30.35 3.43 6.20
C GLU A 332 -30.73 2.28 7.16
N ASP A 333 -31.56 1.34 6.73
CA ASP A 333 -31.90 0.13 7.49
C ASP A 333 -30.70 -0.84 7.59
N GLU A 334 -30.01 -1.11 6.48
CA GLU A 334 -28.80 -1.95 6.44
C GLU A 334 -27.65 -1.35 7.26
N LEU A 335 -27.57 -0.02 7.39
CA LEU A 335 -26.57 0.62 8.25
C LEU A 335 -26.72 0.18 9.71
N LEU A 336 -27.96 -0.02 10.18
CA LEU A 336 -28.24 -0.34 11.58
C LEU A 336 -28.04 -1.83 11.92
N ASP A 337 -27.84 -2.68 10.91
CA ASP A 337 -27.54 -4.10 11.08
C ASP A 337 -26.01 -4.34 11.08
N PRO A 338 -25.43 -4.89 12.17
CA PRO A 338 -24.00 -5.20 12.24
C PRO A 338 -23.48 -6.02 11.05
N ALA A 339 -24.27 -6.95 10.51
CA ALA A 339 -23.85 -7.83 9.41
C ALA A 339 -23.66 -7.09 8.07
N THR A 340 -24.32 -5.94 7.88
CA THR A 340 -24.37 -5.20 6.62
C THR A 340 -23.83 -3.77 6.72
N CYS A 341 -23.69 -3.23 7.93
CA CYS A 341 -23.35 -1.84 8.22
C CYS A 341 -22.11 -1.30 7.50
N LEU A 342 -21.02 -2.07 7.43
CA LEU A 342 -19.77 -1.65 6.78
C LEU A 342 -19.96 -1.39 5.28
N THR A 343 -20.75 -2.24 4.61
CA THR A 343 -21.04 -2.07 3.17
C THR A 343 -22.06 -0.97 2.95
N ALA A 344 -23.08 -0.89 3.81
CA ALA A 344 -24.09 0.16 3.76
C ALA A 344 -23.47 1.55 3.96
N ALA A 345 -22.54 1.71 4.90
CA ALA A 345 -21.83 2.96 5.16
C ALA A 345 -21.02 3.45 3.94
N VAL A 346 -20.30 2.55 3.26
CA VAL A 346 -19.57 2.89 2.02
C VAL A 346 -20.53 3.34 0.91
N LYS A 347 -21.69 2.68 0.76
CA LYS A 347 -22.71 3.08 -0.22
C LYS A 347 -23.34 4.43 0.15
N LEU A 348 -23.62 4.67 1.43
CA LEU A 348 -24.12 5.95 1.94
C LEU A 348 -23.11 7.09 1.73
N GLU A 349 -21.83 6.84 1.95
CA GLU A 349 -20.73 7.76 1.63
C GLU A 349 -20.71 8.10 0.13
N ALA A 350 -20.95 7.12 -0.73
CA ALA A 350 -21.04 7.33 -2.18
C ALA A 350 -22.27 8.15 -2.63
N LEU A 351 -23.30 8.30 -1.78
CA LEU A 351 -24.40 9.25 -1.98
C LEU A 351 -24.06 10.68 -1.53
N GLY A 352 -22.91 10.87 -0.87
CA GLY A 352 -22.38 12.15 -0.42
C GLY A 352 -23.11 12.74 0.79
N MET A 353 -23.04 14.07 0.91
CA MET A 353 -23.51 14.85 2.08
C MET A 353 -24.97 14.62 2.46
N SER A 354 -25.81 14.18 1.52
CA SER A 354 -27.20 13.85 1.81
C SER A 354 -27.32 12.75 2.87
N SER A 355 -26.34 11.86 3.00
CA SER A 355 -26.30 10.72 3.95
C SER A 355 -25.92 11.07 5.39
N VAL A 356 -25.42 12.28 5.65
CA VAL A 356 -24.89 12.66 6.98
C VAL A 356 -25.90 12.42 8.10
N ARG A 357 -27.19 12.73 7.88
CA ARG A 357 -28.24 12.51 8.89
C ARG A 357 -28.36 11.03 9.28
N ALA A 358 -28.36 10.13 8.30
CA ALA A 358 -28.49 8.70 8.56
C ALA A 358 -27.26 8.15 9.28
N LEU A 359 -26.07 8.61 8.89
CA LEU A 359 -24.82 8.23 9.56
C LEU A 359 -24.78 8.71 11.01
N ARG A 360 -25.30 9.90 11.32
CA ARG A 360 -25.42 10.38 12.71
C ARG A 360 -26.33 9.47 13.57
N VAL A 361 -27.41 8.94 12.99
CA VAL A 361 -28.26 7.94 13.69
C VAL A 361 -27.45 6.67 13.98
N GLY A 362 -26.58 6.24 13.06
CA GLY A 362 -25.68 5.10 13.26
C GLY A 362 -24.70 5.28 14.44
N LEU A 363 -24.28 6.51 14.76
CA LEU A 363 -23.42 6.79 15.92
C LEU A 363 -24.11 6.49 17.25
N GLU A 364 -25.44 6.51 17.30
CA GLU A 364 -26.24 6.23 18.50
C GLU A 364 -26.51 4.73 18.69
N SER A 365 -26.05 3.88 17.76
CA SER A 365 -26.26 2.43 17.83
C SER A 365 -25.55 1.79 19.01
N THR A 366 -26.10 0.70 19.53
CA THR A 366 -25.45 -0.11 20.58
C THR A 366 -24.31 -0.97 20.02
N SER A 367 -24.30 -1.24 18.71
CA SER A 367 -23.28 -2.05 18.06
C SER A 367 -22.01 -1.25 17.75
N PRO A 368 -20.82 -1.70 18.18
CA PRO A 368 -19.58 -1.01 17.85
C PRO A 368 -19.25 -1.05 16.35
N TRP A 369 -19.71 -2.08 15.63
CA TRP A 369 -19.58 -2.15 14.17
C TRP A 369 -20.33 -1.03 13.47
N VAL A 370 -21.56 -0.76 13.90
CA VAL A 370 -22.42 0.28 13.31
C VAL A 370 -21.85 1.66 13.63
N ARG A 371 -21.44 1.90 14.89
CA ARG A 371 -20.80 3.15 15.29
C ARG A 371 -19.52 3.40 14.51
N PHE A 372 -18.67 2.39 14.35
CA PHE A 372 -17.46 2.46 13.54
C PHE A 372 -17.78 2.82 12.08
N ALA A 373 -18.66 2.06 11.43
CA ALA A 373 -19.00 2.24 10.02
C ALA A 373 -19.54 3.65 9.75
N ALA A 374 -20.43 4.13 10.62
CA ALA A 374 -20.99 5.46 10.56
C ALA A 374 -19.94 6.56 10.78
N ALA A 375 -19.11 6.44 11.82
CA ALA A 375 -18.10 7.42 12.15
C ALA A 375 -17.01 7.52 11.07
N GLU A 376 -16.60 6.38 10.51
CA GLU A 376 -15.63 6.32 9.42
C GLU A 376 -16.17 7.02 8.17
N ALA A 377 -17.41 6.73 7.77
CA ALA A 377 -18.04 7.40 6.62
C ALA A 377 -18.22 8.92 6.84
N LEU A 378 -18.61 9.34 8.04
CA LEU A 378 -18.70 10.76 8.39
C LEU A 378 -17.34 11.46 8.25
N ALA A 379 -16.25 10.83 8.71
CA ALA A 379 -14.92 11.39 8.61
C ALA A 379 -14.50 11.66 7.15
N TYR A 380 -14.72 10.71 6.24
CA TYR A 380 -14.40 10.90 4.81
C TYR A 380 -15.36 11.86 4.09
N LEU A 381 -16.56 12.10 4.63
CA LEU A 381 -17.46 13.19 4.21
C LEU A 381 -17.08 14.55 4.81
N GLY A 382 -16.01 14.62 5.62
CA GLY A 382 -15.54 15.85 6.26
C GLY A 382 -16.42 16.29 7.43
N GLN A 383 -17.05 15.35 8.14
CA GLN A 383 -17.87 15.62 9.33
C GLN A 383 -17.20 15.04 10.57
N SER A 384 -16.85 15.91 11.52
CA SER A 384 -16.11 15.55 12.75
C SER A 384 -16.98 14.93 13.84
N ASP A 385 -18.29 14.79 13.61
CA ASP A 385 -19.27 14.29 14.61
C ASP A 385 -18.85 12.93 15.19
N GLY A 386 -18.21 12.07 14.39
CA GLY A 386 -17.75 10.74 14.79
C GLY A 386 -16.32 10.66 15.34
N ALA A 387 -15.57 11.77 15.41
CA ALA A 387 -14.14 11.73 15.73
C ALA A 387 -13.83 11.16 17.13
N ALA A 388 -14.62 11.54 18.14
CA ALA A 388 -14.46 11.00 19.50
C ALA A 388 -14.73 9.48 19.55
N GLU A 389 -15.72 9.01 18.77
CA GLU A 389 -16.06 7.60 18.71
C GLU A 389 -15.00 6.79 17.95
N LEU A 390 -14.43 7.34 16.87
CA LEU A 390 -13.28 6.72 16.19
C LEU A 390 -12.08 6.55 17.13
N ALA A 391 -11.76 7.58 17.92
CA ALA A 391 -10.65 7.51 18.88
C ALA A 391 -10.89 6.43 19.95
N ARG A 392 -12.11 6.39 20.52
CA ARG A 392 -12.54 5.38 21.49
C ARG A 392 -12.43 3.96 20.93
N LEU A 393 -12.95 3.74 19.71
CA LEU A 393 -12.92 2.44 19.06
C LEU A 393 -11.50 2.00 18.66
N ALA A 394 -10.63 2.94 18.28
CA ALA A 394 -9.22 2.64 17.97
C ALA A 394 -8.44 2.17 19.22
N GLU A 395 -8.79 2.70 20.38
CA GLU A 395 -8.22 2.30 21.66
C GLU A 395 -8.77 0.95 22.14
N GLU A 396 -10.09 0.76 22.08
CA GLU A 396 -10.77 -0.45 22.56
C GLU A 396 -10.54 -1.68 21.67
N HIS A 397 -10.47 -1.49 20.35
CA HIS A 397 -10.50 -2.58 19.36
C HIS A 397 -9.30 -2.53 18.40
N PRO A 398 -8.26 -3.36 18.61
CA PRO A 398 -7.12 -3.47 17.69
C PRO A 398 -7.52 -3.68 16.22
N ALA A 399 -8.63 -4.39 15.94
CA ALA A 399 -9.08 -4.62 14.57
C ALA A 399 -9.56 -3.36 13.83
N LEU A 400 -10.01 -2.35 14.57
CA LEU A 400 -10.51 -1.08 14.01
C LEU A 400 -9.49 0.05 14.09
N ARG A 401 -8.37 -0.17 14.78
CA ARG A 401 -7.34 0.83 15.06
C ARG A 401 -6.78 1.48 13.81
N ALA A 402 -6.26 0.68 12.87
CA ALA A 402 -5.68 1.21 11.63
C ALA A 402 -6.66 2.06 10.81
N PRO A 403 -7.88 1.58 10.46
CA PRO A 403 -8.81 2.39 9.68
C PRO A 403 -9.35 3.60 10.45
N ALA A 404 -9.58 3.49 11.76
CA ALA A 404 -10.02 4.62 12.59
C ALA A 404 -8.98 5.75 12.63
N LEU A 405 -7.70 5.43 12.84
CA LEU A 405 -6.61 6.41 12.83
C LEU A 405 -6.45 7.07 11.45
N LYS A 406 -6.60 6.32 10.35
CA LYS A 406 -6.62 6.88 9.00
C LYS A 406 -7.80 7.83 8.78
N ALA A 407 -8.98 7.50 9.30
CA ALA A 407 -10.16 8.35 9.22
C ALA A 407 -9.99 9.65 10.01
N LEU A 408 -9.39 9.59 11.21
CA LEU A 408 -9.01 10.78 11.98
C LEU A 408 -8.01 11.66 11.22
N ALA A 409 -6.98 11.06 10.60
CA ALA A 409 -6.03 11.80 9.78
C ALA A 409 -6.65 12.40 8.50
N ALA A 410 -7.78 11.86 8.03
CA ALA A 410 -8.50 12.36 6.86
C ALA A 410 -9.32 13.62 7.15
N LEU A 411 -9.81 13.79 8.39
CA LEU A 411 -10.56 14.97 8.83
C LEU A 411 -9.71 16.24 8.83
N ASP A 412 -8.45 16.13 9.27
CA ASP A 412 -7.47 17.22 9.27
C ASP A 412 -7.96 18.50 9.97
N ASP A 413 -8.72 18.33 11.05
CA ASP A 413 -9.22 19.41 11.90
C ASP A 413 -8.65 19.34 13.32
N ALA A 414 -8.83 20.42 14.08
CA ALA A 414 -8.32 20.52 15.44
C ALA A 414 -8.90 19.45 16.38
N ALA A 415 -10.17 19.07 16.21
CA ALA A 415 -10.81 18.08 17.07
C ALA A 415 -10.21 16.69 16.85
N ALA A 416 -9.95 16.29 15.61
CA ALA A 416 -9.29 15.04 15.27
C ALA A 416 -7.81 15.06 15.71
N ALA A 417 -7.11 16.19 15.54
CA ALA A 417 -5.73 16.36 16.00
C ALA A 417 -5.63 16.18 17.52
N ASP A 418 -6.50 16.81 18.30
CA ASP A 418 -6.55 16.67 19.76
C ASP A 418 -6.75 15.21 20.19
N ARG A 419 -7.63 14.46 19.49
CA ARG A 419 -7.80 13.02 19.73
C ARG A 419 -6.56 12.21 19.41
N LEU A 420 -5.87 12.51 18.31
CA LEU A 420 -4.62 11.82 17.96
C LEU A 420 -3.53 12.09 19.01
N VAL A 421 -3.42 13.33 19.52
CA VAL A 421 -2.49 13.67 20.62
C VAL A 421 -2.83 12.90 21.89
N GLU A 422 -4.12 12.78 22.24
CA GLU A 422 -4.56 11.98 23.39
C GLU A 422 -4.15 10.50 23.24
N LEU A 423 -4.35 9.92 22.05
CA LEU A 423 -4.00 8.52 21.76
C LEU A 423 -2.50 8.24 21.81
N MET A 424 -1.64 9.21 21.45
CA MET A 424 -0.18 9.10 21.59
C MET A 424 0.27 8.90 23.06
N GLY A 425 -0.56 9.34 24.01
CA GLY A 425 -0.29 9.21 25.44
C GLY A 425 -0.81 7.92 26.09
N ARG A 426 -1.46 7.04 25.34
CA ARG A 426 -1.95 5.74 25.85
C ARG A 426 -0.81 4.75 26.07
N THR A 427 -1.13 3.56 26.57
CA THR A 427 -0.12 2.54 26.94
C THR A 427 0.20 1.56 25.81
N ASP A 428 -0.74 1.30 24.89
CA ASP A 428 -0.58 0.35 23.79
C ASP A 428 0.42 0.90 22.74
N PRO A 429 1.56 0.24 22.49
CA PRO A 429 2.59 0.77 21.60
C PRO A 429 2.14 1.00 20.16
N GLU A 430 1.32 0.09 19.61
CA GLU A 430 0.85 0.20 18.23
C GLU A 430 -0.11 1.37 18.08
N LEU A 431 -0.98 1.60 19.07
CA LEU A 431 -1.86 2.76 19.12
C LEU A 431 -1.08 4.06 19.22
N ARG A 432 -0.09 4.13 20.11
CA ARG A 432 0.74 5.34 20.29
C ARG A 432 1.45 5.74 19.02
N TYR A 433 2.15 4.80 18.39
CA TYR A 433 2.88 5.06 17.15
C TYR A 433 1.92 5.28 15.97
N GLY A 434 0.81 4.52 15.91
CA GLY A 434 -0.23 4.72 14.91
C GLY A 434 -0.84 6.12 14.97
N ALA A 435 -1.10 6.64 16.17
CA ALA A 435 -1.61 7.99 16.38
C ALA A 435 -0.58 9.07 16.01
N PHE A 436 0.69 8.88 16.39
CA PHE A 436 1.79 9.74 15.94
C PHE A 436 1.86 9.79 14.40
N LEU A 437 1.84 8.62 13.75
CA LEU A 437 1.91 8.52 12.29
C LEU A 437 0.69 9.19 11.62
N ALA A 438 -0.51 8.96 12.14
CA ALA A 438 -1.74 9.57 11.64
C ALA A 438 -1.68 11.10 11.74
N LEU A 439 -1.25 11.65 12.88
CA LEU A 439 -1.11 13.08 13.08
C LEU A 439 -0.02 13.67 12.17
N ARG A 440 1.11 12.98 12.00
CA ARG A 440 2.19 13.38 11.09
C ARG A 440 1.76 13.40 9.62
N LEU A 441 0.87 12.49 9.22
CA LEU A 441 0.32 12.43 7.86
C LEU A 441 -0.77 13.47 7.62
N ALA A 442 -1.45 13.93 8.68
CA ALA A 442 -2.36 15.06 8.64
C ALA A 442 -1.57 16.37 8.56
N ASP A 443 -0.72 16.62 9.56
CA ASP A 443 0.12 17.82 9.69
C ASP A 443 1.51 17.48 10.29
N ASP A 444 2.54 17.40 9.43
CA ASP A 444 3.94 17.16 9.84
C ASP A 444 4.56 18.35 10.61
N GLN A 445 3.90 19.52 10.64
CA GLN A 445 4.33 20.70 11.39
C GLN A 445 3.64 20.85 12.75
N HIS A 446 2.66 19.99 13.06
CA HIS A 446 1.94 20.04 14.31
C HIS A 446 2.89 19.91 15.51
N ALA A 447 2.71 20.75 16.54
CA ALA A 447 3.64 20.90 17.65
C ALA A 447 3.92 19.58 18.39
N ALA A 448 2.93 18.68 18.47
CA ALA A 448 3.04 17.38 19.14
C ALA A 448 3.86 16.33 18.38
N VAL A 449 4.13 16.52 17.07
CA VAL A 449 4.84 15.53 16.23
C VAL A 449 6.00 16.13 15.45
N ARG A 450 6.22 17.45 15.52
CA ARG A 450 7.28 18.12 14.76
C ARG A 450 8.65 17.51 15.05
N GLY A 451 9.30 17.00 14.01
CA GLY A 451 10.63 16.39 14.11
C GLY A 451 11.77 17.40 14.12
N ILE A 452 12.87 17.02 14.78
CA ILE A 452 14.16 17.71 14.74
C ILE A 452 15.01 17.04 13.65
N PRO A 453 15.38 17.75 12.57
CA PRO A 453 16.22 17.18 11.52
C PRO A 453 17.66 17.01 12.02
N ILE A 454 18.20 15.79 11.92
CA ILE A 454 19.56 15.44 12.35
C ILE A 454 20.44 15.21 11.14
N HIS A 455 21.47 16.06 10.97
CA HIS A 455 22.53 15.96 9.95
C HIS A 455 22.03 15.69 8.50
N ARG A 456 20.82 16.12 8.13
CA ARG A 456 20.17 15.77 6.84
C ARG A 456 19.99 14.25 6.61
N SER A 457 20.12 13.44 7.66
CA SER A 457 20.08 11.99 7.61
C SER A 457 18.73 11.46 8.08
N TYR A 458 18.26 11.88 9.26
CA TYR A 458 16.99 11.41 9.83
C TYR A 458 16.28 12.47 10.67
N HIS A 459 15.04 12.19 11.06
CA HIS A 459 14.25 13.03 11.96
C HIS A 459 14.17 12.40 13.35
N LEU A 460 14.44 13.19 14.38
CA LEU A 460 14.24 12.81 15.77
C LEU A 460 12.97 13.46 16.31
N HIS A 461 12.04 12.65 16.83
CA HIS A 461 10.79 13.13 17.40
C HIS A 461 10.79 12.86 18.91
N LEU A 462 10.50 13.90 19.70
CA LEU A 462 10.32 13.81 21.15
C LEU A 462 8.84 14.09 21.42
N VAL A 463 8.08 13.09 21.86
CA VAL A 463 6.62 13.14 21.83
C VAL A 463 5.98 12.62 23.11
N ALA A 464 4.72 12.99 23.35
CA ALA A 464 3.92 12.55 24.49
C ALA A 464 4.65 12.67 25.85
N PRO A 465 5.07 13.88 26.25
CA PRO A 465 5.70 14.11 27.55
C PRO A 465 4.79 13.65 28.71
N GLY A 466 5.38 13.24 29.81
CA GLY A 466 4.67 12.71 30.99
C GLY A 466 4.08 11.30 30.82
N THR A 467 4.36 10.61 29.71
CA THR A 467 3.90 9.23 29.46
C THR A 467 5.07 8.23 29.54
N PRO A 468 4.81 6.90 29.70
CA PRO A 468 5.88 5.93 29.84
C PRO A 468 6.82 5.89 28.62
N GLY A 469 8.12 5.81 28.90
CA GLY A 469 9.19 5.83 27.92
C GLY A 469 9.08 4.71 26.88
N MET A 470 9.24 5.06 25.61
CA MET A 470 9.31 4.09 24.50
C MET A 470 10.16 4.63 23.36
N VAL A 471 11.02 3.79 22.78
CA VAL A 471 11.78 4.11 21.58
C VAL A 471 11.17 3.37 20.40
N HIS A 472 10.81 4.10 19.35
CA HIS A 472 10.32 3.52 18.10
C HIS A 472 11.27 3.82 16.94
N LEU A 473 11.56 2.77 16.15
CA LEU A 473 12.39 2.82 14.96
C LEU A 473 11.57 2.44 13.72
N THR A 474 11.86 3.10 12.59
CA THR A 474 11.21 2.81 11.31
C THR A 474 12.11 2.00 10.38
N SER A 475 11.54 1.02 9.69
CA SER A 475 12.23 0.27 8.63
C SER A 475 11.73 0.60 7.21
N SER A 476 10.91 1.65 7.05
CA SER A 476 10.39 2.06 5.74
C SER A 476 9.90 3.52 5.73
N ARG A 477 9.66 4.05 4.52
CA ARG A 477 9.06 5.35 4.17
C ARG A 477 9.84 6.61 4.56
N ARG A 478 10.35 6.69 5.79
CA ARG A 478 11.11 7.85 6.30
C ARG A 478 12.09 7.38 7.37
N ALA A 479 13.33 7.84 7.29
CA ALA A 479 14.30 7.68 8.37
C ALA A 479 13.89 8.59 9.54
N GLU A 480 13.23 8.01 10.55
CA GLU A 480 12.77 8.72 11.74
C GLU A 480 12.91 7.85 13.00
N ILE A 481 13.24 8.50 14.11
CA ILE A 481 13.32 7.89 15.45
C ILE A 481 12.34 8.64 16.32
N VAL A 482 11.43 7.91 16.97
CA VAL A 482 10.40 8.52 17.82
C VAL A 482 10.63 8.08 19.27
N LEU A 483 10.92 9.05 20.13
CA LEU A 483 11.06 8.87 21.57
C LEU A 483 9.78 9.37 22.23
N PHE A 484 9.04 8.45 22.84
CA PHE A 484 7.86 8.79 23.63
C PHE A 484 8.23 8.92 25.10
N GLY A 485 7.62 9.88 25.80
CA GLY A 485 7.87 10.11 27.21
C GLY A 485 9.17 10.86 27.49
N ASP A 486 9.37 11.23 28.75
CA ASP A 486 10.53 12.01 29.20
C ASP A 486 11.63 11.14 29.84
N ASP A 487 11.35 9.86 30.09
CA ASP A 487 12.21 8.93 30.83
C ASP A 487 13.01 7.99 29.92
N VAL A 488 13.35 8.43 28.70
CA VAL A 488 14.15 7.67 27.72
C VAL A 488 15.64 7.99 27.86
N LEU A 489 16.33 7.17 28.66
CA LEU A 489 17.69 7.38 29.16
C LEU A 489 18.59 6.16 28.91
N PHE A 490 19.89 6.44 28.75
CA PHE A 490 20.94 5.44 28.84
C PHE A 490 21.34 5.22 30.32
N ARG A 491 21.23 3.97 30.79
CA ARG A 491 21.64 3.54 32.13
C ARG A 491 23.10 3.07 32.12
N GLY A 492 23.98 3.94 32.57
CA GLY A 492 25.39 3.61 32.75
C GLY A 492 25.65 2.67 33.96
N PRO A 493 26.87 2.16 34.11
CA PRO A 493 28.04 2.44 33.27
C PRO A 493 28.14 1.53 32.04
N PHE A 494 28.48 2.08 30.89
CA PHE A 494 28.89 1.29 29.71
C PHE A 494 29.79 2.08 28.75
N THR A 495 30.51 1.35 27.90
CA THR A 495 31.18 1.88 26.71
C THR A 495 30.76 1.03 25.51
N LEU A 496 30.10 1.64 24.52
CA LEU A 496 29.61 0.96 23.32
C LEU A 496 30.26 1.57 22.07
N PRO A 497 31.03 0.78 21.30
CA PRO A 497 31.43 1.19 19.96
C PRO A 497 30.22 1.12 19.01
N VAL A 498 30.12 2.08 18.10
CA VAL A 498 29.05 2.20 17.09
C VAL A 498 29.71 2.39 15.73
N GLY A 499 29.44 1.47 14.80
CA GLY A 499 30.15 1.44 13.53
C GLY A 499 31.66 1.30 13.71
N SER A 500 32.43 1.97 12.83
CA SER A 500 33.90 1.96 12.85
C SER A 500 34.52 3.23 13.45
N GLU A 501 33.73 4.29 13.64
CA GLU A 501 34.24 5.62 13.96
C GLU A 501 33.77 6.16 15.32
N TYR A 502 32.67 5.64 15.87
CA TYR A 502 32.02 6.24 17.04
C TYR A 502 32.14 5.35 18.28
N THR A 503 32.30 5.98 19.44
CA THR A 503 32.23 5.32 20.74
C THR A 503 31.38 6.15 21.69
N VAL A 504 30.42 5.50 22.34
CA VAL A 504 29.52 6.11 23.33
C VAL A 504 29.92 5.59 24.70
N LYS A 505 30.28 6.50 25.60
CA LYS A 505 30.63 6.18 26.99
C LYS A 505 29.64 6.87 27.92
N VAL A 506 28.94 6.09 28.73
CA VAL A 506 28.03 6.60 29.77
C VAL A 506 28.57 6.12 31.12
N PRO A 507 29.00 7.02 32.02
CA PRO A 507 29.44 6.66 33.37
C PRO A 507 28.25 6.25 34.25
N ALA A 508 28.51 5.67 35.43
CA ALA A 508 27.44 5.30 36.39
C ALA A 508 26.65 6.52 36.90
N SER A 509 27.30 7.68 36.95
CA SER A 509 26.69 8.98 37.24
C SER A 509 27.46 10.06 36.48
N GLY A 510 26.77 11.04 35.92
CA GLY A 510 27.35 12.13 35.14
C GLY A 510 26.99 12.07 33.65
N PRO A 511 27.61 12.95 32.84
CA PRO A 511 27.24 13.12 31.44
C PRO A 511 27.79 11.99 30.54
N ALA A 512 27.06 11.70 29.47
CA ALA A 512 27.51 10.84 28.40
C ALA A 512 28.60 11.54 27.57
N THR A 513 29.55 10.76 27.09
CA THR A 513 30.63 11.22 26.21
C THR A 513 30.54 10.47 24.89
N LEU A 514 30.49 11.22 23.80
CA LEU A 514 30.50 10.70 22.46
C LEU A 514 31.82 11.08 21.78
N THR A 515 32.57 10.07 21.35
CA THR A 515 33.85 10.27 20.67
C THR A 515 33.74 9.75 19.25
N ARG A 516 34.16 10.57 18.27
CA ARG A 516 34.38 10.16 16.89
C ARG A 516 35.87 10.18 16.59
N ILE A 517 36.40 9.07 16.10
CA ILE A 517 37.79 8.92 15.70
C ILE A 517 37.82 8.62 14.20
N VAL A 518 38.41 9.53 13.42
CA VAL A 518 38.56 9.37 11.97
C VAL A 518 40.01 9.52 11.55
N LYS A 519 40.42 8.74 10.56
CA LYS A 519 41.75 8.84 9.96
C LYS A 519 41.69 9.83 8.79
N VAL A 520 42.35 10.99 8.92
CA VAL A 520 42.40 12.05 7.90
C VAL A 520 43.86 12.26 7.49
N LYS A 521 44.20 11.98 6.23
CA LYS A 521 45.56 12.15 5.67
C LYS A 521 46.66 11.48 6.53
N ASP A 522 46.40 10.25 6.96
CA ASP A 522 47.26 9.44 7.83
C ASP A 522 47.40 9.87 9.31
N ASP A 523 46.80 10.98 9.72
CA ASP A 523 46.65 11.36 11.13
C ASP A 523 45.27 10.99 11.68
N TRP A 524 45.22 10.59 12.95
CA TRP A 524 43.98 10.33 13.66
C TRP A 524 43.44 11.65 14.23
N MET A 525 42.26 12.06 13.78
CA MET A 525 41.53 13.18 14.36
C MET A 525 40.45 12.65 15.29
N GLU A 526 40.56 13.04 16.56
CA GLU A 526 39.55 12.77 17.59
C GLU A 526 38.66 14.01 17.76
N ARG A 527 37.34 13.81 17.73
CA ARG A 527 36.36 14.81 18.13
C ARG A 527 35.48 14.23 19.22
N GLN A 528 35.33 14.98 20.30
CA GLN A 528 34.57 14.55 21.47
C GLN A 528 33.47 15.57 21.79
N VAL A 529 32.28 15.09 22.13
CA VAL A 529 31.15 15.88 22.60
C VAL A 529 30.62 15.27 23.89
N THR A 530 30.33 16.10 24.88
CA THR A 530 29.73 15.70 26.15
C THR A 530 28.28 16.18 26.18
N CYS A 531 27.35 15.31 26.61
CA CYS A 531 25.93 15.59 26.64
C CYS A 531 25.22 14.86 27.80
N PRO A 532 23.99 15.22 28.17
CA PRO A 532 23.18 14.45 29.11
C PRO A 532 22.99 13.00 28.64
N PRO A 533 22.80 12.03 29.55
CA PRO A 533 22.61 10.61 29.20
C PRO A 533 21.20 10.28 28.66
N GLU A 534 20.43 11.28 28.24
CA GLU A 534 19.16 11.10 27.55
C GLU A 534 19.41 10.58 26.13
N VAL A 535 18.59 9.63 25.67
CA VAL A 535 18.75 9.05 24.33
C VAL A 535 18.66 10.14 23.26
N GLY A 536 17.69 11.06 23.37
CA GLY A 536 17.55 12.18 22.44
C GLY A 536 18.79 13.07 22.38
N SER A 537 19.37 13.41 23.53
CA SER A 537 20.59 14.22 23.63
C SER A 537 21.80 13.55 22.99
N VAL A 538 21.98 12.25 23.22
CA VAL A 538 23.08 11.48 22.62
C VAL A 538 22.90 11.33 21.11
N LEU A 539 21.68 11.11 20.61
CA LEU A 539 21.39 11.05 19.18
C LEU A 539 21.66 12.38 18.46
N MET A 540 21.31 13.51 19.10
CA MET A 540 21.67 14.83 18.61
C MET A 540 23.19 15.03 18.57
N ALA A 541 23.91 14.63 19.62
CA ALA A 541 25.38 14.68 19.65
C ALA A 541 26.02 13.79 18.56
N LEU A 542 25.42 12.62 18.27
CA LEU A 542 25.84 11.74 17.19
C LEU A 542 25.71 12.43 15.83
N GLY A 543 24.60 13.10 15.58
CA GLY A 543 24.42 13.91 14.38
C GLY A 543 25.39 15.09 14.27
N GLN A 544 25.74 15.74 15.38
CA GLN A 544 26.75 16.82 15.39
C GLN A 544 28.14 16.31 14.99
N LEU A 545 28.46 15.07 15.36
CA LEU A 545 29.69 14.40 14.93
C LEU A 545 29.62 13.83 13.50
N GLY A 546 28.46 13.90 12.83
CA GLY A 546 28.25 13.42 11.46
C GLY A 546 27.76 11.97 11.36
N GLY A 547 27.22 11.40 12.44
CA GLY A 547 26.58 10.10 12.41
C GLY A 547 25.19 10.17 11.78
N GLY A 548 24.87 9.18 10.94
CA GLY A 548 23.60 9.11 10.23
C GLY A 548 22.57 8.22 10.93
N TYR A 549 21.49 7.90 10.21
CA TYR A 549 20.43 7.02 10.70
C TYR A 549 20.96 5.61 11.05
N ALA A 550 21.89 5.09 10.25
CA ALA A 550 22.45 3.75 10.46
C ALA A 550 23.18 3.65 11.81
N GLU A 551 24.03 4.62 12.14
CA GLU A 551 24.72 4.68 13.43
C GLU A 551 23.75 4.89 14.60
N ALA A 552 22.72 5.72 14.41
CA ALA A 552 21.69 5.97 15.42
C ALA A 552 20.91 4.69 15.77
N VAL A 553 20.45 3.95 14.75
CA VAL A 553 19.78 2.65 14.91
C VAL A 553 20.72 1.62 15.53
N GLU A 554 21.96 1.54 15.07
CA GLU A 554 22.97 0.63 15.60
C GLU A 554 23.23 0.88 17.10
N LEU A 555 23.35 2.14 17.50
CA LEU A 555 23.49 2.55 18.91
C LEU A 555 22.30 2.07 19.75
N ILE A 556 21.08 2.38 19.32
CA ILE A 556 19.86 2.02 20.06
C ILE A 556 19.75 0.50 20.21
N ARG A 557 19.95 -0.26 19.12
CA ARG A 557 19.85 -1.72 19.15
C ARG A 557 20.93 -2.36 20.02
N ARG A 558 22.18 -1.88 19.96
CA ARG A 558 23.26 -2.38 20.82
C ARG A 558 22.99 -2.07 22.29
N ALA A 559 22.46 -0.89 22.59
CA ALA A 559 22.10 -0.50 23.94
C ALA A 559 20.93 -1.32 24.50
N ASP A 560 19.93 -1.61 23.67
CA ASP A 560 18.81 -2.50 24.00
C ASP A 560 19.30 -3.92 24.28
N ALA A 561 20.13 -4.48 23.39
CA ALA A 561 20.73 -5.81 23.56
C ALA A 561 21.63 -5.91 24.80
N ALA A 562 22.27 -4.81 25.20
CA ALA A 562 23.06 -4.73 26.42
C ALA A 562 22.22 -4.47 27.69
N GLY A 563 20.91 -4.23 27.57
CA GLY A 563 20.02 -3.94 28.70
C GLY A 563 20.29 -2.58 29.37
N VAL A 564 20.90 -1.64 28.65
CA VAL A 564 21.30 -0.32 29.19
C VAL A 564 20.35 0.82 28.79
N LEU A 565 19.16 0.51 28.27
CA LEU A 565 18.09 1.48 28.04
C LEU A 565 17.06 1.44 29.17
N SER A 566 16.49 2.60 29.50
CA SER A 566 15.40 2.69 30.47
C SER A 566 14.04 2.27 29.92
N SER A 567 13.90 2.23 28.59
CA SER A 567 12.65 2.05 27.86
C SER A 567 12.76 0.94 26.81
N ALA A 568 11.63 0.33 26.46
CA ALA A 568 11.57 -0.68 25.41
C ALA A 568 11.83 -0.08 24.03
N VAL A 569 12.53 -0.83 23.17
CA VAL A 569 12.73 -0.50 21.76
C VAL A 569 11.79 -1.33 20.90
N LEU A 570 11.03 -0.67 20.04
CA LEU A 570 10.11 -1.30 19.10
C LEU A 570 10.44 -0.87 17.68
N VAL A 571 10.23 -1.79 16.73
CA VAL A 571 10.44 -1.56 15.31
C VAL A 571 9.10 -1.77 14.62
N ASP A 572 8.67 -0.77 13.84
CA ASP A 572 7.42 -0.82 13.07
C ASP A 572 6.21 -1.33 13.86
N ALA A 573 6.01 -0.82 15.08
CA ALA A 573 4.76 -0.98 15.85
C ALA A 573 3.59 -0.23 15.17
N ILE A 574 3.32 -0.54 13.91
CA ILE A 574 2.23 0.01 13.11
C ILE A 574 1.01 -0.90 13.34
N PRO A 575 -0.18 -0.32 13.63
CA PRO A 575 -1.41 -1.07 13.73
C PRO A 575 -1.64 -1.94 12.49
N LEU A 576 -1.88 -3.23 12.73
CA LEU A 576 -2.29 -4.15 11.67
C LEU A 576 -3.69 -3.79 11.16
N GLU A 577 -3.93 -4.05 9.87
CA GLU A 577 -5.18 -3.69 9.21
C GLU A 577 -5.80 -4.92 8.55
N LEU A 578 -7.06 -5.20 8.90
CA LEU A 578 -7.91 -6.11 8.14
C LEU A 578 -8.56 -5.36 6.99
N ASN A 579 -8.62 -5.96 5.81
CA ASN A 579 -9.35 -5.36 4.70
C ASN A 579 -10.86 -5.38 4.97
N LEU A 580 -11.61 -4.53 4.26
CA LEU A 580 -13.05 -4.38 4.46
C LEU A 580 -13.83 -5.71 4.32
N ARG A 581 -13.40 -6.61 3.45
CA ARG A 581 -14.05 -7.93 3.27
C ARG A 581 -13.86 -8.80 4.50
N GLN A 582 -12.66 -8.81 5.09
CA GLN A 582 -12.39 -9.52 6.34
C GLN A 582 -13.21 -8.92 7.49
N LEU A 583 -13.24 -7.59 7.62
CA LEU A 583 -14.05 -6.91 8.63
C LEU A 583 -15.54 -7.24 8.47
N ALA A 584 -16.08 -7.15 7.25
CA ALA A 584 -17.47 -7.51 6.94
C ALA A 584 -17.76 -8.99 7.21
N TYR A 585 -16.81 -9.89 6.96
CA TYR A 585 -16.94 -11.28 7.34
C TYR A 585 -17.06 -11.44 8.86
N PHE A 586 -16.20 -10.79 9.65
CA PHE A 586 -16.31 -10.84 11.11
C PHE A 586 -17.60 -10.22 11.61
N ALA A 587 -18.01 -9.07 11.08
CA ALA A 587 -19.23 -8.39 11.49
C ALA A 587 -20.50 -9.26 11.31
N ARG A 588 -20.54 -10.12 10.29
CA ARG A 588 -21.62 -11.10 10.07
C ARG A 588 -21.67 -12.24 11.10
N HIS A 589 -20.51 -12.60 11.67
CA HIS A 589 -20.39 -13.79 12.52
C HIS A 589 -20.11 -13.46 14.00
N ASP A 590 -19.76 -12.21 14.31
CA ASP A 590 -19.47 -11.72 15.65
C ASP A 590 -19.90 -10.25 15.80
N PRO A 591 -20.99 -9.97 16.52
CA PRO A 591 -21.44 -8.60 16.76
C PRO A 591 -20.54 -7.82 17.75
N SER A 592 -19.61 -8.48 18.45
CA SER A 592 -18.85 -7.93 19.59
C SER A 592 -17.41 -7.53 19.27
N LEU A 593 -16.95 -7.63 18.01
CA LEU A 593 -15.57 -7.40 17.54
C LEU A 593 -14.48 -8.33 18.11
N ARG A 594 -14.77 -9.13 19.15
CA ARG A 594 -13.79 -9.99 19.85
C ARG A 594 -13.04 -10.94 18.92
N ARG A 595 -13.71 -11.54 17.93
CA ARG A 595 -13.08 -12.45 16.96
C ARG A 595 -12.16 -11.69 16.01
N ALA A 596 -12.53 -10.49 15.59
CA ALA A 596 -11.68 -9.65 14.76
C ALA A 596 -10.44 -9.19 15.54
N ASP A 597 -10.61 -8.79 16.80
CA ASP A 597 -9.51 -8.38 17.68
C ASP A 597 -8.57 -9.55 17.97
N ALA A 598 -9.11 -10.74 18.21
CA ALA A 598 -8.31 -11.96 18.37
C ALA A 598 -7.54 -12.31 17.10
N GLU A 599 -8.14 -12.13 15.92
CA GLU A 599 -7.46 -12.35 14.64
C GLU A 599 -6.29 -11.38 14.44
N VAL A 600 -6.50 -10.09 14.70
CA VAL A 600 -5.43 -9.08 14.61
C VAL A 600 -4.34 -9.35 15.62
N SER A 601 -4.70 -9.71 16.86
CA SER A 601 -3.71 -10.11 17.88
C SER A 601 -2.92 -11.34 17.45
N ARG A 602 -3.58 -12.32 16.82
CA ARG A 602 -2.93 -13.51 16.26
C ARG A 602 -1.95 -13.15 15.15
N LEU A 603 -2.35 -12.29 14.21
CA LEU A 603 -1.46 -11.79 13.16
C LEU A 603 -0.31 -10.94 13.75
N GLY A 604 -0.57 -10.24 14.86
CA GLY A 604 0.43 -9.52 15.64
C GLY A 604 1.53 -10.42 16.21
N VAL A 605 1.15 -11.63 16.64
CA VAL A 605 2.02 -12.65 17.24
C VAL A 605 2.59 -13.63 16.19
N SER A 606 2.00 -13.72 14.98
CA SER A 606 2.31 -14.73 13.97
C SER A 606 2.95 -14.14 12.69
N ARG A 607 4.26 -14.43 12.55
CA ARG A 607 4.95 -15.03 11.38
C ARG A 607 5.73 -14.17 10.37
N THR A 608 6.89 -14.74 10.06
CA THR A 608 7.50 -14.95 8.73
C THR A 608 6.49 -15.00 7.58
N SER A 609 6.69 -14.10 6.62
CA SER A 609 6.27 -14.13 5.20
C SER A 609 5.02 -14.95 4.87
N VAL A 610 3.88 -14.25 4.69
CA VAL A 610 2.80 -14.73 3.83
C VAL A 610 2.23 -13.56 3.03
N GLU A 611 2.99 -13.08 2.05
CA GLU A 611 2.37 -12.54 0.84
C GLU A 611 2.06 -13.74 -0.08
N ASN A 612 0.78 -13.86 -0.49
CA ASN A 612 0.17 -14.90 -1.33
C ASN A 612 -0.55 -16.08 -0.65
N ALA A 613 -1.24 -15.86 0.47
CA ALA A 613 -2.36 -16.74 0.83
C ALA A 613 -3.67 -16.09 0.39
N ASN A 614 -4.32 -16.70 -0.60
CA ASN A 614 -5.78 -16.70 -0.63
C ASN A 614 -6.23 -17.14 0.76
N LEU A 615 -6.73 -16.21 1.57
CA LEU A 615 -7.26 -16.48 2.89
C LEU A 615 -8.51 -17.35 2.71
N THR A 616 -8.33 -18.67 2.72
CA THR A 616 -9.40 -19.61 3.04
C THR A 616 -9.66 -19.44 4.53
N LEU A 617 -10.71 -18.70 4.86
CA LEU A 617 -11.26 -18.64 6.20
C LEU A 617 -11.57 -20.07 6.68
N PRO A 618 -11.36 -20.41 7.96
CA PRO A 618 -11.77 -21.70 8.48
C PRO A 618 -13.27 -21.86 8.26
N THR A 619 -13.65 -22.76 7.37
CA THR A 619 -15.00 -23.31 7.35
C THR A 619 -15.27 -23.91 8.74
N PRO A 620 -16.45 -23.69 9.33
CA PRO A 620 -16.79 -24.30 10.60
C PRO A 620 -16.58 -25.81 10.47
N GLU A 621 -15.76 -26.37 11.36
CA GLU A 621 -15.49 -27.80 11.44
C GLU A 621 -16.83 -28.52 11.49
N THR A 622 -17.13 -29.28 10.44
CA THR A 622 -18.10 -30.36 10.54
C THR A 622 -17.49 -31.40 11.48
N ASP A 623 -18.02 -31.44 12.70
CA ASP A 623 -17.81 -32.49 13.68
C ASP A 623 -17.90 -33.87 12.97
N PRO A 624 -16.82 -34.68 12.94
CA PRO A 624 -16.78 -35.93 12.20
C PRO A 624 -17.68 -37.03 12.80
N THR A 625 -18.45 -36.70 13.84
CA THR A 625 -19.33 -37.64 14.55
C THR A 625 -20.77 -37.67 14.03
N ASN A 626 -21.15 -36.85 13.04
CA ASN A 626 -22.54 -36.78 12.58
C ASN A 626 -22.71 -36.70 11.05
N GLN A 627 -22.11 -37.64 10.31
CA GLN A 627 -22.47 -37.88 8.91
C GLN A 627 -23.64 -38.89 8.82
N PRO A 628 -24.74 -38.60 8.11
CA PRO A 628 -25.72 -39.62 7.76
C PRO A 628 -25.07 -40.68 6.85
N PRO A 629 -25.46 -41.97 6.97
CA PRO A 629 -24.79 -43.05 6.25
C PRO A 629 -24.93 -42.88 4.73
N PRO A 630 -23.90 -43.26 3.95
CA PRO A 630 -23.93 -43.14 2.50
C PRO A 630 -25.05 -44.02 1.91
N PRO A 631 -25.75 -43.56 0.87
CA PRO A 631 -26.77 -44.36 0.20
C PRO A 631 -26.15 -45.61 -0.44
N PRO A 632 -26.86 -46.74 -0.46
CA PRO A 632 -26.32 -47.99 -0.97
C PRO A 632 -25.95 -47.89 -2.46
N PRO A 633 -24.90 -48.59 -2.90
CA PRO A 633 -24.42 -48.55 -4.28
C PRO A 633 -25.50 -49.06 -5.24
N ARG A 634 -25.78 -48.26 -6.29
CA ARG A 634 -26.72 -48.66 -7.35
C ARG A 634 -26.10 -49.79 -8.18
N PRO A 635 -26.86 -50.84 -8.53
CA PRO A 635 -26.35 -51.92 -9.35
C PRO A 635 -26.00 -51.40 -10.76
N PRO A 636 -24.97 -51.98 -11.41
CA PRO A 636 -24.53 -51.54 -12.73
C PRO A 636 -25.62 -51.76 -13.78
N LEU A 637 -25.83 -50.74 -14.62
CA LEU A 637 -26.73 -50.79 -15.77
C LEU A 637 -26.25 -51.86 -16.75
N ASN A 638 -26.97 -52.98 -16.80
CA ASN A 638 -26.74 -54.04 -17.77
C ASN A 638 -27.10 -53.52 -19.17
N ARG A 639 -26.09 -53.34 -20.02
CA ARG A 639 -26.25 -53.02 -21.43
C ARG A 639 -26.39 -54.33 -22.20
N GLU A 640 -27.63 -54.68 -22.56
CA GLU A 640 -27.86 -55.56 -23.69
C GLU A 640 -28.50 -54.76 -24.84
N PRO A 641 -28.01 -54.91 -26.09
CA PRO A 641 -28.41 -54.10 -27.22
C PRO A 641 -29.64 -54.70 -27.91
N GLY A 642 -30.65 -53.86 -28.15
CA GLY A 642 -31.69 -54.11 -29.15
C GLY A 642 -33.03 -54.61 -28.61
N ARG A 643 -33.92 -53.66 -28.28
CA ARG A 643 -35.36 -53.71 -28.58
C ARG A 643 -36.00 -52.36 -28.23
N LEU A 644 -36.17 -51.53 -29.26
CA LEU A 644 -37.10 -50.40 -29.27
C LEU A 644 -38.51 -50.98 -29.50
N PHE A 645 -39.43 -50.77 -28.55
CA PHE A 645 -40.89 -51.03 -28.56
C PHE A 645 -41.46 -52.40 -28.09
N GLY A 646 -42.26 -52.33 -27.00
CA GLY A 646 -43.53 -53.05 -26.75
C GLY A 646 -43.56 -54.09 -25.59
N PRO A 647 -44.74 -54.44 -24.98
CA PRO A 647 -46.10 -53.89 -25.13
C PRO A 647 -46.89 -53.58 -23.81
N LYS A 648 -48.08 -53.01 -24.01
CA LYS A 648 -49.15 -52.57 -23.08
C LYS A 648 -49.53 -53.56 -21.96
N ARG A 649 -49.93 -53.02 -20.79
CA ARG A 649 -50.81 -53.71 -19.81
C ARG A 649 -51.96 -52.81 -19.34
N HIS A 650 -53.08 -53.50 -19.09
CA HIS A 650 -54.47 -53.08 -19.01
C HIS A 650 -54.90 -52.29 -17.74
N GLU A 651 -55.93 -51.47 -17.88
CA GLU A 651 -56.87 -51.02 -16.81
C GLU A 651 -58.17 -51.89 -16.87
N PRO A 652 -59.12 -51.78 -15.91
CA PRO A 652 -59.08 -51.93 -14.44
C PRO A 652 -60.13 -53.01 -13.99
N PRO A 653 -60.58 -53.13 -12.70
CA PRO A 653 -61.78 -52.37 -12.31
C PRO A 653 -61.95 -51.98 -10.80
N SER A 654 -62.72 -50.90 -10.63
CA SER A 654 -63.65 -50.47 -9.56
C SER A 654 -63.54 -50.91 -8.08
N THR A 655 -63.60 -49.89 -7.21
CA THR A 655 -63.93 -49.84 -5.78
C THR A 655 -65.19 -50.59 -5.33
N PRO A 656 -65.21 -51.17 -4.11
CA PRO A 656 -66.43 -51.43 -3.34
C PRO A 656 -66.64 -50.40 -2.20
N PRO A 657 -67.86 -50.28 -1.64
CA PRO A 657 -68.29 -49.14 -0.83
C PRO A 657 -68.10 -49.32 0.70
N ILE A 658 -68.15 -48.19 1.40
CA ILE A 658 -68.19 -48.02 2.86
C ILE A 658 -69.60 -48.36 3.39
N ILE A 659 -69.74 -49.23 4.42
CA ILE A 659 -70.75 -49.14 5.50
C ILE A 659 -70.16 -49.78 6.79
N PRO A 660 -70.37 -49.21 7.98
CA PRO A 660 -69.73 -49.60 9.24
C PRO A 660 -70.54 -50.63 10.04
N ASN A 661 -69.92 -51.33 10.99
CA ASN A 661 -70.49 -51.51 12.34
C ASN A 661 -69.55 -52.20 13.36
N ASN A 662 -69.41 -51.51 14.49
CA ASN A 662 -69.35 -51.99 15.88
C ASN A 662 -69.42 -53.51 16.14
N LYS A 663 -68.38 -54.05 16.76
CA LYS A 663 -68.34 -54.35 18.21
C LYS A 663 -66.92 -54.67 18.65
#